data_AF-A0A964AJY1-F1
#
_entry.id   AF-A0A964AJY1-F1
#
_cell.length_a   1.000
_cell.length_b   1.000
_cell.length_c   1.000
_cell.angle_alpha   90.00
_cell.angle_beta   90.00
_cell.angle_gamma   90.00
#
_symmetry.space_group_name_H-M   'P 1'
#
loop_
_entity.id
_entity.type
_entity.pdbx_description
1 polymer ?
#
loop_
_entity_poly.entity_id
_entity_poly.type
_entity_poly.pdbx_seq_one_letter_code
_entity_poly.pdbx_strand_id
1 'polypeptide(L)'
;MPGILTLALVYASPAAAQSTVTFPDGMAYAGLREAIHAAGEGGTVIVTEHLPEGGCVEVDNGVTLIGDEAVGEPVKIQGIRISIDSPVTLQNLQLRGVCSLTVDEDGDGRADDLDNNGSPDSLDADLVITRGTHTAIGLLIDGPTDSAIRLHGAALTLEDATLSGVYTLPAIHVTAGDRDTSLEIVGGHFFGNTQGAVRFAGSYLESGVAADLSISGATFEENLPGYSGAADVEVYGATSLSITGSLFLGSESPATGDAWGAGSIMAMDTDTEITDSAFRGITSRGFAGAVYAGAAYEWDQYHSVSIQRTDFQDVGTWSGHGGALYLESVSADLRQVYAEDVSAPGGSFLKAGSLPALTMEWVQVHGYEADGDAGAIWLHYVADASIAHSELCGGVALSQTYGLGLRADDSSIVRLHNNVFHALDGPDSSAVDLYKGAAVVVNNTFDASDVASYLTGNQVRLTLLNTLFSNAPDATAVTLIEATLANGGSMYNLYHDVAVEVHGLPDWPDENDVLGPEPRFVDAYLSAEAGCGVYPVLAEGSPAIDAGDPRERYNDPDGTRNDIGAYGGSDASLPDFDGDGYAWGDGDCDDQDAEIHPGAEEIPFNGVDDDCDDGTPDDDADGDGWGIADDDCDDTQPTIHPGAVEVAFNDVDEDCDGVALGGDAIGGCQGCGGGPVGGPAGGPAALLALLLVRRRRS
;
A
#
# COMPACT_ATOMS: atom_id res chain seq x y z
N MET A 1 27.27 -62.12 48.88
CA MET A 1 26.27 -61.09 48.54
C MET A 1 26.66 -59.79 49.22
N PRO A 2 27.34 -58.87 48.52
CA PRO A 2 27.53 -57.50 48.98
C PRO A 2 26.47 -56.60 48.33
N GLY A 3 25.73 -55.85 49.14
CA GLY A 3 24.92 -54.72 48.66
C GLY A 3 25.82 -53.50 48.58
N ILE A 4 26.21 -53.11 47.36
CA ILE A 4 26.99 -51.90 47.09
C ILE A 4 26.02 -50.72 47.14
N LEU A 5 26.35 -49.76 48.00
CA LEU A 5 25.71 -48.45 48.13
C LEU A 5 26.13 -47.62 46.91
N THR A 6 25.23 -47.41 45.94
CA THR A 6 25.49 -46.52 44.80
C THR A 6 25.33 -45.08 45.27
N LEU A 7 26.45 -44.42 45.56
CA LEU A 7 26.53 -42.98 45.76
C LEU A 7 26.39 -42.32 44.38
N ALA A 8 25.21 -41.76 44.08
CA ALA A 8 25.04 -40.92 42.89
C ALA A 8 25.80 -39.61 43.12
N LEU A 9 26.97 -39.48 42.51
CA LEU A 9 27.60 -38.18 42.29
C LEU A 9 26.73 -37.44 41.28
N VAL A 10 25.90 -36.51 41.77
CA VAL A 10 25.36 -35.44 40.94
C VAL A 10 26.53 -34.51 40.65
N TYR A 11 27.16 -34.65 39.49
CA TYR A 11 27.92 -33.55 38.90
C TYR A 11 26.88 -32.52 38.44
N ALA A 12 26.47 -31.66 39.37
CA ALA A 12 25.97 -30.35 38.97
C ALA A 12 27.18 -29.63 38.40
N SER A 13 27.19 -29.39 37.08
CA SER A 13 28.03 -28.33 36.54
C SER A 13 27.67 -27.05 37.31
N PRO A 14 28.66 -26.28 37.80
CA PRO A 14 28.34 -24.97 38.32
C PRO A 14 27.73 -24.18 37.16
N ALA A 15 26.54 -23.63 37.34
CA ALA A 15 26.06 -22.56 36.48
C ALA A 15 27.18 -21.51 36.43
N ALA A 16 27.81 -21.33 35.27
CA ALA A 16 28.79 -20.27 35.09
C ALA A 16 28.07 -18.97 35.43
N ALA A 17 28.64 -18.16 36.33
CA ALA A 17 28.09 -16.86 36.64
C ALA A 17 28.11 -16.05 35.33
N GLN A 18 26.95 -15.64 34.83
CA GLN A 18 26.82 -14.68 33.73
C GLN A 18 27.65 -13.46 34.12
N SER A 19 28.77 -13.24 33.43
CA SER A 19 29.71 -12.19 33.76
C SER A 19 29.69 -11.12 32.69
N THR A 20 29.63 -9.85 33.12
CA THR A 20 29.77 -8.70 32.24
C THR A 20 31.24 -8.37 32.12
N VAL A 21 31.77 -8.40 30.90
CA VAL A 21 33.15 -8.05 30.57
C VAL A 21 33.13 -6.76 29.77
N THR A 22 33.70 -5.69 30.31
CA THR A 22 33.97 -4.46 29.54
C THR A 22 35.29 -4.63 28.81
N PHE A 23 35.26 -4.58 27.48
CA PHE A 23 36.44 -4.67 26.62
C PHE A 23 37.08 -3.27 26.49
N PRO A 24 38.26 -3.04 27.08
CA PRO A 24 38.80 -1.71 27.29
C PRO A 24 39.64 -1.18 26.10
N ASP A 25 39.82 0.14 26.10
CA ASP A 25 40.50 0.89 25.05
C ASP A 25 41.95 0.44 24.76
N GLY A 26 42.35 0.49 23.48
CA GLY A 26 43.68 0.21 22.96
C GLY A 26 44.01 -1.27 22.70
N MET A 27 43.02 -2.16 22.70
CA MET A 27 43.21 -3.61 22.54
C MET A 27 42.91 -4.09 21.10
N ALA A 28 43.64 -5.12 20.65
CA ALA A 28 43.44 -5.74 19.33
C ALA A 28 42.34 -6.83 19.36
N TYR A 29 41.83 -7.25 18.19
CA TYR A 29 40.81 -8.30 18.04
C TYR A 29 41.06 -9.61 18.78
N ALA A 30 42.32 -10.03 18.90
CA ALA A 30 42.66 -11.24 19.67
C ALA A 30 42.13 -11.14 21.12
N GLY A 31 42.10 -9.92 21.68
CA GLY A 31 41.52 -9.67 23.00
C GLY A 31 39.99 -9.77 23.03
N LEU A 32 39.29 -9.49 21.93
CA LEU A 32 37.83 -9.58 21.90
C LEU A 32 37.37 -11.04 22.02
N ARG A 33 38.04 -11.96 21.34
CA ARG A 33 37.80 -13.40 21.49
C ARG A 33 38.06 -13.87 22.92
N GLU A 34 39.15 -13.40 23.54
CA GLU A 34 39.45 -13.69 24.95
C GLU A 34 38.38 -13.12 25.89
N ALA A 35 37.80 -11.95 25.58
CA ALA A 35 36.71 -11.35 26.35
C ALA A 35 35.42 -12.17 26.24
N ILE A 36 35.08 -12.68 25.04
CA ILE A 36 33.95 -13.61 24.83
C ILE A 36 34.15 -14.88 25.65
N HIS A 37 35.35 -15.47 25.66
CA HIS A 37 35.67 -16.62 26.50
C HIS A 37 35.58 -16.31 28.00
N ALA A 38 36.01 -15.12 28.41
CA ALA A 38 35.99 -14.69 29.79
C ALA A 38 34.56 -14.41 30.29
N ALA A 39 33.68 -13.89 29.45
CA ALA A 39 32.28 -13.64 29.76
C ALA A 39 31.53 -14.94 30.11
N GLY A 40 31.88 -16.02 29.41
CA GLY A 40 31.27 -17.33 29.54
C GLY A 40 29.87 -17.40 28.94
N GLU A 41 29.30 -18.60 28.92
CA GLU A 41 27.98 -18.87 28.36
C GLU A 41 26.88 -18.00 29.03
N GLY A 42 26.11 -17.28 28.21
CA GLY A 42 25.08 -16.33 28.64
C GLY A 42 25.64 -15.04 29.26
N GLY A 43 26.95 -14.79 29.15
CA GLY A 43 27.59 -13.55 29.61
C GLY A 43 27.42 -12.39 28.63
N THR A 44 27.87 -11.19 29.05
CA THR A 44 27.76 -9.96 28.26
C THR A 44 29.14 -9.36 28.02
N VAL A 45 29.45 -8.96 26.81
CA VAL A 45 30.66 -8.22 26.44
C VAL A 45 30.26 -6.82 25.96
N ILE A 46 30.78 -5.78 26.61
CA ILE A 46 30.56 -4.37 26.24
C ILE A 46 31.83 -3.86 25.56
N VAL A 47 31.74 -3.42 24.31
CA VAL A 47 32.85 -2.87 23.52
C VAL A 47 32.79 -1.35 23.58
N THR A 48 33.81 -0.71 24.16
CA THR A 48 33.77 0.73 24.49
C THR A 48 34.43 1.65 23.46
N GLU A 49 35.02 1.08 22.40
CA GLU A 49 35.66 1.84 21.33
C GLU A 49 35.58 1.11 19.99
N HIS A 50 35.82 1.83 18.90
CA HIS A 50 36.01 1.23 17.59
C HIS A 50 37.25 0.34 17.55
N LEU A 51 37.09 -0.86 17.02
CA LEU A 51 38.21 -1.75 16.80
C LEU A 51 38.89 -1.42 15.45
N PRO A 52 40.24 -1.50 15.35
CA PRO A 52 40.96 -1.25 14.10
C PRO A 52 40.53 -2.22 12.99
N GLU A 53 41.01 -2.12 11.75
CA GLU A 53 40.71 -3.17 10.75
C GLU A 53 41.53 -4.45 11.02
N GLY A 54 40.93 -5.64 10.83
CA GLY A 54 41.49 -6.94 11.26
C GLY A 54 40.78 -8.16 10.66
N GLY A 55 41.06 -9.37 11.14
CA GLY A 55 40.40 -10.61 10.66
C GLY A 55 39.05 -10.88 11.32
N CYS A 56 38.24 -11.75 10.71
CA CYS A 56 36.92 -12.17 11.18
C CYS A 56 36.89 -12.59 12.67
N VAL A 57 35.87 -12.15 13.41
CA VAL A 57 35.65 -12.49 14.81
C VAL A 57 34.83 -13.77 14.91
N GLU A 58 35.46 -14.85 15.37
CA GLU A 58 34.80 -16.12 15.65
C GLU A 58 34.12 -16.08 17.03
N VAL A 59 32.80 -16.24 17.06
CA VAL A 59 32.00 -16.36 18.30
C VAL A 59 31.72 -17.85 18.55
N ASP A 60 32.35 -18.39 19.58
CA ASP A 60 32.32 -19.82 19.94
C ASP A 60 31.67 -20.12 21.30
N ASN A 61 31.05 -19.12 21.94
CA ASN A 61 30.17 -19.25 23.12
C ASN A 61 28.91 -18.39 22.95
N GLY A 62 27.79 -18.80 23.54
CA GLY A 62 26.57 -17.98 23.53
C GLY A 62 26.73 -16.75 24.41
N VAL A 63 26.68 -15.55 23.85
CA VAL A 63 26.94 -14.28 24.55
C VAL A 63 26.10 -13.14 24.01
N THR A 64 25.95 -12.07 24.79
CA THR A 64 25.47 -10.76 24.30
C THR A 64 26.67 -9.85 24.05
N LEU A 65 26.89 -9.43 22.80
CA LEU A 65 27.94 -8.49 22.40
C LEU A 65 27.31 -7.12 22.11
N ILE A 66 27.69 -6.09 22.88
CA ILE A 66 27.06 -4.77 22.85
C ILE A 66 28.12 -3.70 22.54
N GLY A 67 27.85 -2.84 21.57
CA GLY A 67 28.57 -1.58 21.40
C GLY A 67 28.10 -0.53 22.40
N ASP A 68 29.03 0.07 23.14
CA ASP A 68 28.71 1.09 24.15
C ASP A 68 28.11 2.34 23.51
N GLU A 69 26.90 2.71 23.93
CA GLU A 69 26.20 3.93 23.48
C GLU A 69 26.99 5.21 23.80
N ALA A 70 27.91 5.17 24.78
CA ALA A 70 28.77 6.30 25.10
C ALA A 70 29.70 6.71 23.95
N VAL A 71 29.89 5.85 22.94
CA VAL A 71 30.62 6.16 21.70
C VAL A 71 29.85 7.15 20.82
N GLY A 72 28.51 7.21 20.95
CA GLY A 72 27.63 8.13 20.22
C GLY A 72 27.28 7.68 18.79
N GLU A 73 27.82 6.56 18.33
CA GLU A 73 27.46 5.86 17.09
C GLU A 73 27.68 4.35 17.29
N PRO A 74 27.10 3.47 16.46
CA PRO A 74 27.32 2.03 16.57
C PRO A 74 28.81 1.66 16.54
N VAL A 75 29.21 0.74 17.41
CA VAL A 75 30.62 0.43 17.58
C VAL A 75 31.14 -0.39 16.40
N LYS A 76 32.03 0.23 15.62
CA LYS A 76 32.72 -0.39 14.48
C LYS A 76 33.58 -1.57 14.91
N ILE A 77 33.27 -2.73 14.35
CA ILE A 77 34.02 -3.99 14.50
C ILE A 77 34.12 -4.70 13.14
N GLN A 78 35.07 -5.63 13.00
CA GLN A 78 35.14 -6.50 11.82
C GLN A 78 33.99 -7.48 11.73
N GLY A 79 33.86 -8.15 10.58
CA GLY A 79 32.84 -9.17 10.39
C GLY A 79 32.86 -10.27 11.45
N ILE A 80 31.70 -10.87 11.68
CA ILE A 80 31.46 -11.89 12.70
C ILE A 80 31.09 -13.21 12.05
N ARG A 81 31.63 -14.31 12.60
CA ARG A 81 31.16 -15.67 12.33
C ARG A 81 30.57 -16.31 13.57
N ILE A 82 29.40 -16.93 13.42
CA ILE A 82 28.70 -17.71 14.43
C ILE A 82 28.46 -19.13 13.91
N SER A 83 28.99 -20.13 14.61
CA SER A 83 28.90 -21.55 14.21
C SER A 83 28.49 -22.47 15.37
N ILE A 84 27.69 -21.96 16.29
CA ILE A 84 27.29 -22.63 17.54
C ILE A 84 25.77 -22.62 17.69
N ASP A 85 25.22 -23.60 18.39
CA ASP A 85 23.76 -23.65 18.65
C ASP A 85 23.33 -22.70 19.78
N SER A 86 24.27 -22.26 20.62
CA SER A 86 24.01 -21.38 21.75
C SER A 86 23.66 -19.96 21.29
N PRO A 87 22.59 -19.33 21.83
CA PRO A 87 22.15 -18.01 21.38
C PRO A 87 23.23 -16.94 21.52
N VAL A 88 23.30 -16.07 20.51
CA VAL A 88 24.18 -14.90 20.47
C VAL A 88 23.30 -13.70 20.16
N THR A 89 23.50 -12.62 20.91
CA THR A 89 22.84 -11.34 20.66
C THR A 89 23.90 -10.30 20.29
N LEU A 90 23.75 -9.69 19.12
CA LEU A 90 24.57 -8.57 18.66
C LEU A 90 23.76 -7.28 18.84
N GLN A 91 24.34 -6.23 19.43
CA GLN A 91 23.59 -5.00 19.69
C GLN A 91 24.44 -3.74 19.47
N ASN A 92 23.91 -2.78 18.72
CA ASN A 92 24.54 -1.47 18.48
C ASN A 92 25.96 -1.57 17.90
N LEU A 93 26.12 -2.41 16.87
CA LEU A 93 27.40 -2.70 16.22
C LEU A 93 27.36 -2.25 14.77
N GLN A 94 28.49 -1.71 14.29
CA GLN A 94 28.72 -1.53 12.86
C GLN A 94 29.71 -2.58 12.38
N LEU A 95 29.28 -3.51 11.53
CA LEU A 95 30.20 -4.49 10.95
C LEU A 95 30.86 -3.88 9.71
N ARG A 96 32.17 -4.09 9.62
CA ARG A 96 32.96 -3.73 8.43
C ARG A 96 34.00 -4.79 8.17
N GLY A 97 33.83 -5.54 7.08
CA GLY A 97 34.87 -6.41 6.56
C GLY A 97 34.46 -7.87 6.51
N VAL A 98 35.01 -8.54 5.50
CA VAL A 98 34.53 -9.81 4.99
C VAL A 98 35.03 -11.00 5.80
N CYS A 99 34.10 -11.85 6.26
CA CYS A 99 34.38 -13.17 6.80
C CYS A 99 34.28 -14.23 5.69
N SER A 100 35.42 -14.70 5.17
CA SER A 100 35.42 -15.75 4.14
C SER A 100 35.25 -17.15 4.71
N LEU A 101 34.17 -17.84 4.32
CA LEU A 101 33.95 -19.25 4.66
C LEU A 101 34.47 -20.13 3.52
N THR A 102 35.50 -20.93 3.80
CA THR A 102 35.80 -22.10 2.99
C THR A 102 35.00 -23.27 3.58
N VAL A 103 33.90 -23.66 2.93
CA VAL A 103 33.19 -24.89 3.31
C VAL A 103 34.01 -26.05 2.77
N ASP A 104 34.48 -26.87 3.69
CA ASP A 104 35.13 -28.14 3.40
C ASP A 104 34.11 -29.23 3.75
N GLU A 105 33.14 -29.46 2.85
CA GLU A 105 32.09 -30.47 3.05
C GLU A 105 32.66 -31.88 3.15
N ASP A 106 33.86 -32.10 2.58
CA ASP A 106 34.51 -33.41 2.46
C ASP A 106 35.60 -33.66 3.53
N GLY A 107 35.97 -32.64 4.31
CA GLY A 107 37.03 -32.70 5.31
C GLY A 107 38.45 -32.85 4.74
N ASP A 108 38.67 -32.44 3.49
CA ASP A 108 39.93 -32.61 2.74
C ASP A 108 40.86 -31.38 2.82
N GLY A 109 40.38 -30.27 3.39
CA GLY A 109 41.08 -29.01 3.55
C GLY A 109 41.02 -28.09 2.33
N ARG A 110 40.04 -28.25 1.43
CA ARG A 110 39.79 -27.35 0.29
C ARG A 110 38.38 -26.75 0.36
N ALA A 111 38.25 -25.51 -0.12
CA ALA A 111 36.95 -24.90 -0.38
C ALA A 111 36.38 -25.56 -1.61
N ASP A 112 35.33 -26.36 -1.45
CA ASP A 112 34.57 -26.85 -2.58
C ASP A 112 33.42 -25.87 -2.88
N ASP A 113 33.34 -25.54 -4.17
CA ASP A 113 32.44 -24.59 -4.82
C ASP A 113 30.99 -25.08 -4.65
N LEU A 114 30.18 -24.34 -3.88
CA LEU A 114 28.85 -24.75 -3.45
C LEU A 114 27.75 -24.52 -4.50
N ASP A 115 28.07 -24.54 -5.81
CA ASP A 115 27.04 -24.60 -6.86
C ASP A 115 27.60 -24.79 -8.28
N ASN A 116 26.98 -25.73 -9.00
CA ASN A 116 27.30 -26.09 -10.38
C ASN A 116 26.89 -25.03 -11.44
N ASN A 117 26.77 -23.75 -11.06
CA ASN A 117 26.24 -22.69 -11.92
C ASN A 117 27.27 -21.64 -12.39
N GLY A 118 28.55 -21.84 -12.10
CA GLY A 118 29.64 -21.07 -12.73
C GLY A 118 29.80 -19.62 -12.24
N SER A 119 29.27 -19.28 -11.06
CA SER A 119 29.66 -18.09 -10.29
C SER A 119 30.76 -18.48 -9.30
N PRO A 120 31.83 -17.68 -9.13
CA PRO A 120 32.82 -17.93 -8.09
C PRO A 120 32.24 -17.46 -6.74
N ASP A 121 31.40 -18.28 -6.11
CA ASP A 121 30.72 -17.88 -4.89
C ASP A 121 31.64 -18.03 -3.66
N SER A 122 32.35 -16.95 -3.32
CA SER A 122 32.89 -16.80 -1.97
C SER A 122 31.74 -16.54 -1.00
N LEU A 123 31.70 -17.28 0.12
CA LEU A 123 30.75 -17.10 1.23
C LEU A 123 31.14 -15.90 2.11
N ASP A 124 31.52 -14.84 1.43
CA ASP A 124 32.12 -13.64 1.94
C ASP A 124 30.99 -12.72 2.38
N ALA A 125 30.84 -12.55 3.70
CA ALA A 125 29.89 -11.61 4.28
C ALA A 125 30.42 -10.99 5.57
N ASP A 126 29.84 -9.86 5.96
CA ASP A 126 30.17 -9.19 7.21
C ASP A 126 29.59 -9.94 8.42
N LEU A 127 28.47 -10.66 8.27
CA LEU A 127 27.93 -11.59 9.26
C LEU A 127 27.67 -12.96 8.63
N VAL A 128 28.28 -14.01 9.18
CA VAL A 128 28.05 -15.40 8.74
C VAL A 128 27.52 -16.24 9.89
N ILE A 129 26.35 -16.85 9.72
CA ILE A 129 25.70 -17.72 10.71
C ILE A 129 25.41 -19.07 10.07
N THR A 130 25.87 -20.16 10.70
CA THR A 130 25.76 -21.52 10.12
C THR A 130 24.94 -22.51 10.95
N ARG A 131 24.62 -22.18 12.21
CA ARG A 131 23.81 -22.99 13.13
C ARG A 131 23.21 -22.07 14.20
N GLY A 132 22.23 -22.58 14.96
CA GLY A 132 21.67 -21.91 16.12
C GLY A 132 20.58 -20.88 15.80
N THR A 133 20.10 -20.21 16.85
CA THR A 133 19.11 -19.13 16.80
C THR A 133 19.71 -17.90 17.44
N HIS A 134 19.79 -16.80 16.69
CA HIS A 134 20.52 -15.60 17.10
C HIS A 134 19.68 -14.34 16.85
N THR A 135 20.11 -13.23 17.48
CA THR A 135 19.45 -11.94 17.36
C THR A 135 20.47 -10.85 17.08
N ALA A 136 20.15 -9.90 16.20
CA ALA A 136 20.93 -8.68 16.03
C ALA A 136 19.99 -7.46 16.11
N ILE A 137 20.36 -6.47 16.93
CA ILE A 137 19.54 -5.29 17.24
C ILE A 137 20.35 -4.03 16.91
N GLY A 138 19.81 -3.15 16.05
CA GLY A 138 20.50 -1.94 15.62
C GLY A 138 21.82 -2.23 14.89
N LEU A 139 21.83 -3.28 14.07
CA LEU A 139 23.01 -3.69 13.30
C LEU A 139 23.18 -2.76 12.09
N LEU A 140 24.36 -2.16 11.94
CA LEU A 140 24.70 -1.31 10.79
C LEU A 140 25.75 -2.02 9.91
N ILE A 141 25.45 -2.19 8.63
CA ILE A 141 26.42 -2.64 7.62
C ILE A 141 26.31 -1.70 6.43
N ASP A 142 27.41 -0.98 6.16
CA ASP A 142 27.45 0.06 5.13
C ASP A 142 28.78 -0.03 4.36
N GLY A 143 28.67 -0.09 3.03
CA GLY A 143 29.80 0.00 2.11
C GLY A 143 29.92 -1.22 1.18
N PRO A 144 30.92 -1.20 0.26
CA PRO A 144 31.07 -2.26 -0.71
C PRO A 144 31.52 -3.56 -0.04
N THR A 145 30.54 -4.39 0.29
CA THR A 145 30.71 -5.80 0.67
C THR A 145 30.04 -6.69 -0.38
N ASP A 146 30.41 -7.96 -0.38
CA ASP A 146 29.82 -8.91 -1.32
C ASP A 146 28.37 -9.22 -0.92
N SER A 147 28.18 -9.63 0.34
CA SER A 147 26.89 -9.74 1.02
C SER A 147 27.04 -9.21 2.45
N ALA A 148 26.00 -8.61 3.02
CA ALA A 148 26.06 -8.13 4.40
C ALA A 148 25.88 -9.29 5.39
N ILE A 149 24.93 -10.19 5.12
CA ILE A 149 24.58 -11.30 6.01
C ILE A 149 24.41 -12.60 5.20
N ARG A 150 25.08 -13.66 5.62
CA ARG A 150 24.90 -15.03 5.13
C ARG A 150 24.35 -15.92 6.25
N LEU A 151 23.19 -16.52 6.01
CA LEU A 151 22.54 -17.45 6.93
C LEU A 151 22.45 -18.82 6.26
N HIS A 152 22.98 -19.87 6.90
CA HIS A 152 22.95 -21.23 6.35
C HIS A 152 22.46 -22.22 7.41
N GLY A 153 21.25 -22.76 7.27
CA GLY A 153 20.72 -23.76 8.21
C GLY A 153 20.60 -23.29 9.66
N ALA A 154 20.18 -22.04 9.86
CA ALA A 154 20.12 -21.35 11.15
C ALA A 154 18.98 -20.31 11.19
N ALA A 155 18.72 -19.76 12.37
CA ALA A 155 17.69 -18.76 12.58
C ALA A 155 18.28 -17.41 13.03
N LEU A 156 17.75 -16.31 12.48
CA LEU A 156 18.16 -14.95 12.81
C LEU A 156 16.96 -14.02 12.93
N THR A 157 16.86 -13.32 14.06
CA THR A 157 15.99 -12.14 14.21
C THR A 157 16.83 -10.88 14.06
N LEU A 158 16.45 -10.00 13.14
CA LEU A 158 17.04 -8.68 12.90
C LEU A 158 16.05 -7.60 13.34
N GLU A 159 16.44 -6.80 14.32
CA GLU A 159 15.64 -5.68 14.83
C GLU A 159 16.33 -4.36 14.47
N ASP A 160 15.63 -3.46 13.79
CA ASP A 160 16.09 -2.11 13.43
C ASP A 160 17.47 -2.08 12.75
N ALA A 161 17.72 -3.04 11.85
CA ALA A 161 18.98 -3.11 11.12
C ALA A 161 19.03 -2.10 9.95
N THR A 162 20.21 -1.58 9.64
CA THR A 162 20.45 -0.74 8.47
C THR A 162 21.49 -1.39 7.57
N LEU A 163 21.09 -1.79 6.35
CA LEU A 163 21.97 -2.42 5.37
C LEU A 163 22.00 -1.59 4.09
N SER A 164 23.18 -1.06 3.74
CA SER A 164 23.32 -0.17 2.59
C SER A 164 24.56 -0.39 1.74
N GLY A 165 24.41 -0.16 0.44
CA GLY A 165 25.53 -0.15 -0.51
C GLY A 165 26.19 -1.52 -0.72
N VAL A 166 25.44 -2.61 -0.64
CA VAL A 166 25.91 -3.96 -0.98
C VAL A 166 25.84 -4.18 -2.50
N TYR A 167 26.92 -4.66 -3.13
CA TYR A 167 27.02 -4.60 -4.60
C TYR A 167 26.97 -5.93 -5.36
N THR A 168 27.62 -6.99 -4.85
CA THR A 168 27.87 -8.18 -5.67
C THR A 168 26.84 -9.28 -5.48
N LEU A 169 26.23 -9.36 -4.30
CA LEU A 169 25.16 -10.30 -3.94
C LEU A 169 24.05 -9.58 -3.17
N PRO A 170 22.89 -10.22 -2.95
CA PRO A 170 21.85 -9.69 -2.07
C PRO A 170 22.39 -9.35 -0.68
N ALA A 171 21.87 -8.29 -0.07
CA ALA A 171 22.35 -7.83 1.24
C ALA A 171 22.24 -8.94 2.31
N ILE A 172 21.15 -9.68 2.32
CA ILE A 172 20.96 -10.88 3.13
C ILE A 172 20.76 -12.05 2.19
N HIS A 173 21.60 -13.07 2.31
CA HIS A 173 21.46 -14.31 1.58
C HIS A 173 21.28 -15.48 2.55
N VAL A 174 20.09 -16.07 2.51
CA VAL A 174 19.69 -17.23 3.30
C VAL A 174 19.71 -18.47 2.42
N THR A 175 20.33 -19.55 2.91
CA THR A 175 20.31 -20.86 2.28
C THR A 175 19.76 -21.89 3.27
N ALA A 176 18.65 -22.53 2.91
CA ALA A 176 18.12 -23.62 3.73
C ALA A 176 18.98 -24.88 3.55
N GLY A 177 19.59 -25.35 4.64
CA GLY A 177 20.27 -26.65 4.70
C GLY A 177 19.33 -27.74 5.21
N ASP A 178 19.88 -28.80 5.81
CA ASP A 178 19.10 -29.90 6.44
C ASP A 178 18.46 -29.51 7.80
N ARG A 179 18.21 -28.22 8.05
CA ARG A 179 17.76 -27.69 9.34
C ARG A 179 16.73 -26.59 9.15
N ASP A 180 15.84 -26.47 10.13
CA ASP A 180 14.91 -25.36 10.22
C ASP A 180 15.68 -24.05 10.13
N THR A 181 15.29 -23.23 9.16
CA THR A 181 15.95 -21.97 8.82
C THR A 181 14.90 -20.88 8.87
N SER A 182 15.15 -19.82 9.62
CA SER A 182 14.20 -18.70 9.68
C SER A 182 14.92 -17.36 9.69
N LEU A 183 14.30 -16.39 9.03
CA LEU A 183 14.71 -15.00 9.09
C LEU A 183 13.50 -14.17 9.50
N GLU A 184 13.66 -13.42 10.58
CA GLU A 184 12.67 -12.45 11.05
C GLU A 184 13.30 -11.07 11.00
N ILE A 185 12.64 -10.14 10.30
CA ILE A 185 13.04 -8.73 10.21
C ILE A 185 11.95 -7.91 10.89
N VAL A 186 12.32 -7.13 11.89
CA VAL A 186 11.45 -6.22 12.63
C VAL A 186 12.04 -4.81 12.53
N GLY A 187 11.38 -3.94 11.79
CA GLY A 187 11.90 -2.63 11.44
C GLY A 187 13.07 -2.70 10.44
N GLY A 188 13.84 -1.63 10.40
CA GLY A 188 15.07 -1.53 9.62
C GLY A 188 14.92 -0.88 8.25
N HIS A 189 16.08 -0.56 7.66
CA HIS A 189 16.20 0.20 6.42
C HIS A 189 17.24 -0.43 5.50
N PHE A 190 16.78 -0.87 4.32
CA PHE A 190 17.58 -1.57 3.32
C PHE A 190 17.62 -0.72 2.07
N PHE A 191 18.74 -0.06 1.79
CA PHE A 191 18.77 0.93 0.72
C PHE A 191 20.03 0.94 -0.15
N GLY A 192 19.86 1.26 -1.43
CA GLY A 192 20.95 1.41 -2.40
C GLY A 192 21.74 0.11 -2.66
N ASN A 193 21.12 -1.06 -2.47
CA ASN A 193 21.75 -2.36 -2.72
C ASN A 193 21.57 -2.78 -4.19
N THR A 194 22.62 -3.28 -4.86
CA THR A 194 22.59 -3.50 -6.32
C THR A 194 22.29 -4.94 -6.76
N GLN A 195 21.82 -5.79 -5.85
CA GLN A 195 21.31 -7.15 -6.14
C GLN A 195 20.06 -7.49 -5.30
N GLY A 196 19.31 -6.46 -4.87
CA GLY A 196 18.20 -6.62 -3.94
C GLY A 196 18.67 -6.73 -2.47
N ALA A 197 17.72 -6.81 -1.56
CA ALA A 197 17.97 -6.77 -0.12
C ALA A 197 18.00 -8.17 0.48
N VAL A 198 17.01 -9.02 0.22
CA VAL A 198 16.88 -10.35 0.80
C VAL A 198 16.76 -11.37 -0.31
N ARG A 199 17.59 -12.41 -0.26
CA ARG A 199 17.42 -13.62 -1.04
C ARG A 199 17.33 -14.82 -0.13
N PHE A 200 16.24 -15.55 -0.24
CA PHE A 200 16.01 -16.81 0.43
C PHE A 200 16.00 -17.94 -0.60
N ALA A 201 17.06 -18.75 -0.59
CA ALA A 201 17.19 -19.95 -1.40
C ALA A 201 16.85 -21.18 -0.54
N GLY A 202 15.58 -21.60 -0.60
CA GLY A 202 15.15 -22.90 -0.09
C GLY A 202 15.77 -24.03 -0.91
N SER A 203 16.20 -25.11 -0.24
CA SER A 203 16.55 -26.34 -0.94
C SER A 203 15.26 -27.07 -1.31
N TYR A 204 15.10 -27.43 -2.59
CA TYR A 204 13.94 -28.18 -3.11
C TYR A 204 13.80 -29.61 -2.53
N LEU A 205 14.48 -29.94 -1.44
CA LEU A 205 14.83 -31.31 -1.08
C LEU A 205 14.87 -31.48 0.44
N GLU A 206 13.72 -31.68 1.07
CA GLU A 206 13.40 -32.82 1.95
C GLU A 206 12.09 -32.57 2.72
N SER A 207 11.21 -33.57 2.79
CA SER A 207 9.92 -33.44 3.48
C SER A 207 10.14 -33.25 5.00
N GLY A 208 9.92 -32.03 5.50
CA GLY A 208 9.81 -31.76 6.95
C GLY A 208 10.77 -30.73 7.55
N VAL A 209 11.52 -29.96 6.75
CA VAL A 209 12.31 -28.82 7.22
C VAL A 209 11.51 -27.52 7.03
N ALA A 210 11.35 -26.73 8.09
CA ALA A 210 10.67 -25.44 8.02
C ALA A 210 11.61 -24.33 7.51
N ALA A 211 11.09 -23.50 6.60
CA ALA A 211 11.80 -22.37 6.03
C ALA A 211 10.86 -21.16 6.04
N ASP A 212 10.99 -20.28 7.03
CA ASP A 212 10.06 -19.17 7.25
C ASP A 212 10.77 -17.81 7.14
N LEU A 213 10.16 -16.89 6.39
CA LEU A 213 10.59 -15.50 6.30
C LEU A 213 9.45 -14.58 6.78
N SER A 214 9.74 -13.73 7.76
CA SER A 214 8.82 -12.69 8.22
C SER A 214 9.49 -11.33 8.20
N ILE A 215 8.78 -10.33 7.70
CA ILE A 215 9.24 -8.95 7.60
C ILE A 215 8.12 -8.06 8.12
N SER A 216 8.43 -7.22 9.10
CA SER A 216 7.47 -6.31 9.72
C SER A 216 8.06 -4.92 9.90
N GLY A 217 7.36 -3.86 9.49
CA GLY A 217 7.81 -2.48 9.73
C GLY A 217 9.08 -2.04 8.99
N ALA A 218 9.53 -2.78 7.98
CA ALA A 218 10.81 -2.52 7.30
C ALA A 218 10.63 -1.59 6.10
N THR A 219 11.67 -0.80 5.78
CA THR A 219 11.72 0.03 4.58
C THR A 219 12.78 -0.48 3.60
N PHE A 220 12.37 -0.72 2.35
CA PHE A 220 13.23 -1.05 1.22
C PHE A 220 13.22 0.12 0.24
N GLU A 221 14.37 0.76 0.02
CA GLU A 221 14.43 2.03 -0.71
C GLU A 221 15.55 2.04 -1.75
N GLU A 222 15.23 2.47 -2.98
CA GLU A 222 16.20 2.68 -4.06
C GLU A 222 17.16 1.49 -4.28
N ASN A 223 16.65 0.27 -4.09
CA ASN A 223 17.40 -0.94 -4.38
C ASN A 223 17.32 -1.23 -5.88
N LEU A 224 18.40 -1.82 -6.41
CA LEU A 224 18.55 -2.15 -7.82
C LEU A 224 18.72 -3.66 -8.00
N PRO A 225 17.65 -4.47 -7.88
CA PRO A 225 17.72 -5.92 -8.08
C PRO A 225 18.30 -6.27 -9.46
N GLY A 226 19.52 -6.84 -9.46
CA GLY A 226 20.30 -7.13 -10.65
C GLY A 226 19.96 -8.48 -11.32
N TYR A 227 20.76 -8.89 -12.32
CA TYR A 227 20.55 -10.14 -13.07
C TYR A 227 20.49 -11.42 -12.22
N SER A 228 21.06 -11.40 -11.01
CA SER A 228 21.09 -12.54 -10.08
C SER A 228 20.14 -12.42 -8.90
N GLY A 229 19.48 -11.28 -8.70
CA GLY A 229 18.50 -11.04 -7.65
C GLY A 229 17.29 -10.35 -8.27
N ALA A 230 16.21 -11.10 -8.47
CA ALA A 230 15.13 -10.68 -9.35
C ALA A 230 14.13 -9.70 -8.71
N ALA A 231 14.33 -9.32 -7.44
CA ALA A 231 13.48 -8.47 -6.62
C ALA A 231 14.23 -7.99 -5.35
N ASP A 232 13.68 -7.02 -4.60
CA ASP A 232 14.22 -6.62 -3.28
C ASP A 232 14.13 -7.75 -2.26
N VAL A 233 13.02 -8.48 -2.27
CA VAL A 233 12.80 -9.69 -1.49
C VAL A 233 12.54 -10.83 -2.48
N GLU A 234 13.51 -11.72 -2.61
CA GLU A 234 13.48 -12.86 -3.50
C GLU A 234 13.42 -14.16 -2.69
N VAL A 235 12.40 -14.98 -2.89
CA VAL A 235 12.13 -16.21 -2.14
C VAL A 235 11.86 -17.36 -3.07
N TYR A 236 12.58 -18.47 -2.89
CA TYR A 236 12.36 -19.74 -3.59
C TYR A 236 12.17 -20.87 -2.59
N GLY A 237 11.02 -21.55 -2.64
CA GLY A 237 10.77 -22.79 -1.91
C GLY A 237 10.78 -22.63 -0.38
N ALA A 238 10.38 -21.46 0.13
CA ALA A 238 10.12 -21.30 1.55
C ALA A 238 8.76 -21.91 1.90
N THR A 239 8.57 -22.29 3.17
CA THR A 239 7.25 -22.70 3.67
C THR A 239 6.30 -21.51 3.69
N SER A 240 6.76 -20.36 4.19
CA SER A 240 5.95 -19.15 4.25
C SER A 240 6.79 -17.87 4.09
N LEU A 241 6.17 -16.86 3.49
CA LEU A 241 6.61 -15.46 3.46
C LEU A 241 5.48 -14.59 4.03
N SER A 242 5.77 -13.85 5.10
CA SER A 242 4.86 -12.83 5.65
C SER A 242 5.51 -11.45 5.61
N ILE A 243 4.77 -10.46 5.10
CA ILE A 243 5.18 -9.06 5.05
C ILE A 243 4.04 -8.22 5.62
N THR A 244 4.33 -7.43 6.66
CA THR A 244 3.35 -6.59 7.35
C THR A 244 3.89 -5.19 7.59
N GLY A 245 3.08 -4.14 7.43
CA GLY A 245 3.50 -2.80 7.86
C GLY A 245 4.74 -2.25 7.15
N SER A 246 5.07 -2.75 5.96
CA SER A 246 6.37 -2.52 5.32
C SER A 246 6.25 -1.64 4.07
N LEU A 247 7.32 -0.91 3.77
CA LEU A 247 7.34 0.11 2.72
C LEU A 247 8.42 -0.19 1.67
N PHE A 248 8.02 -0.18 0.40
CA PHE A 248 8.91 -0.33 -0.75
C PHE A 248 8.88 0.95 -1.59
N LEU A 249 10.05 1.59 -1.76
CA LEU A 249 10.17 2.93 -2.35
C LEU A 249 11.21 2.96 -3.48
N GLY A 250 10.80 3.39 -4.67
CA GLY A 250 11.74 3.82 -5.71
C GLY A 250 12.66 2.74 -6.27
N SER A 251 12.42 1.45 -5.96
CA SER A 251 13.25 0.36 -6.47
C SER A 251 13.05 0.19 -7.97
N GLU A 252 14.16 0.05 -8.70
CA GLU A 252 14.16 -0.19 -10.15
C GLU A 252 14.80 -1.56 -10.43
N SER A 253 14.04 -2.48 -11.04
CA SER A 253 14.57 -3.75 -11.53
C SER A 253 15.04 -3.62 -12.98
N PRO A 254 16.35 -3.48 -13.25
CA PRO A 254 16.89 -3.37 -14.61
C PRO A 254 16.84 -4.68 -15.42
N ALA A 255 16.27 -5.77 -14.88
CA ALA A 255 16.28 -7.10 -15.50
C ALA A 255 15.80 -7.06 -16.97
N THR A 256 16.73 -7.17 -17.95
CA THR A 256 16.37 -7.13 -19.37
C THR A 256 16.21 -8.53 -19.96
N GLY A 257 15.01 -8.81 -20.48
CA GLY A 257 14.68 -9.95 -21.35
C GLY A 257 14.43 -11.27 -20.61
N ASP A 258 13.26 -11.90 -20.85
CA ASP A 258 12.78 -13.22 -20.37
C ASP A 258 13.06 -13.60 -18.90
N ALA A 259 13.58 -12.68 -18.09
CA ALA A 259 13.96 -12.89 -16.71
C ALA A 259 12.71 -12.80 -15.84
N TRP A 260 12.53 -13.83 -15.02
CA TRP A 260 11.39 -14.04 -14.14
C TRP A 260 11.38 -13.07 -12.95
N GLY A 261 11.42 -11.75 -13.16
CA GLY A 261 11.63 -10.77 -12.09
C GLY A 261 10.46 -9.86 -11.76
N ALA A 262 10.56 -9.23 -10.59
CA ALA A 262 9.67 -8.21 -10.07
C ALA A 262 10.47 -6.97 -9.62
N GLY A 263 9.81 -5.82 -9.41
CA GLY A 263 10.50 -4.65 -8.84
C GLY A 263 10.79 -4.80 -7.35
N SER A 264 9.93 -5.48 -6.60
CA SER A 264 10.02 -5.49 -5.12
C SER A 264 10.00 -6.90 -4.52
N ILE A 265 9.02 -7.74 -4.85
CA ILE A 265 8.88 -9.08 -4.25
C ILE A 265 8.75 -10.14 -5.33
N MET A 266 9.55 -11.19 -5.21
CA MET A 266 9.42 -12.41 -5.97
C MET A 266 9.30 -13.60 -5.02
N ALA A 267 8.18 -14.33 -5.07
CA ALA A 267 7.93 -15.49 -4.23
C ALA A 267 7.53 -16.71 -5.08
N MET A 268 8.43 -17.70 -5.16
CA MET A 268 8.20 -18.93 -5.91
C MET A 268 8.02 -20.11 -4.97
N ASP A 269 7.02 -20.94 -5.23
CA ASP A 269 6.71 -22.16 -4.48
C ASP A 269 6.62 -21.88 -2.95
N THR A 270 5.95 -20.78 -2.57
CA THR A 270 5.89 -20.26 -1.20
C THR A 270 4.49 -19.70 -0.88
N ASP A 271 3.91 -20.06 0.27
CA ASP A 271 2.70 -19.41 0.77
C ASP A 271 3.03 -17.96 1.19
N THR A 272 2.36 -16.98 0.60
CA THR A 272 2.71 -15.57 0.72
C THR A 272 1.56 -14.74 1.27
N GLU A 273 1.82 -13.97 2.32
CA GLU A 273 0.90 -13.01 2.91
C GLU A 273 1.53 -11.61 2.95
N ILE A 274 0.85 -10.63 2.37
CA ILE A 274 1.23 -9.21 2.39
C ILE A 274 0.06 -8.44 2.99
N THR A 275 0.34 -7.67 4.04
CA THR A 275 -0.67 -6.94 4.82
C THR A 275 -0.19 -5.55 5.18
N ASP A 276 -1.07 -4.56 5.19
CA ASP A 276 -0.79 -3.22 5.75
C ASP A 276 0.50 -2.60 5.17
N SER A 277 0.76 -2.78 3.86
CA SER A 277 2.05 -2.45 3.23
C SER A 277 1.87 -1.53 2.02
N ALA A 278 2.93 -0.85 1.60
CA ALA A 278 2.85 0.09 0.48
C ALA A 278 4.04 -0.02 -0.49
N PHE A 279 3.74 0.13 -1.78
CA PHE A 279 4.69 0.12 -2.89
C PHE A 279 4.57 1.43 -3.66
N ARG A 280 5.64 2.23 -3.70
CA ARG A 280 5.62 3.57 -4.31
C ARG A 280 6.78 3.80 -5.26
N GLY A 281 6.48 4.26 -6.47
CA GLY A 281 7.50 4.63 -7.47
C GLY A 281 8.34 3.43 -7.94
N ILE A 282 7.74 2.24 -7.96
CA ILE A 282 8.45 1.01 -8.34
C ILE A 282 8.43 0.83 -9.85
N THR A 283 9.59 0.58 -10.45
CA THR A 283 9.66 0.29 -11.88
C THR A 283 10.42 -1.00 -12.17
N SER A 284 9.89 -1.82 -13.08
CA SER A 284 10.48 -3.12 -13.39
C SER A 284 10.55 -3.40 -14.88
N ARG A 285 11.63 -4.03 -15.32
CA ARG A 285 11.74 -4.58 -16.68
C ARG A 285 11.37 -6.07 -16.74
N GLY A 286 10.95 -6.66 -15.61
CA GLY A 286 10.49 -8.04 -15.46
C GLY A 286 9.00 -8.25 -15.76
N PHE A 287 8.42 -9.31 -15.19
CA PHE A 287 7.01 -9.69 -15.38
C PHE A 287 6.03 -8.95 -14.46
N ALA A 288 6.51 -8.36 -13.35
CA ALA A 288 5.71 -7.58 -12.42
C ALA A 288 6.42 -6.30 -12.03
N GLY A 289 5.64 -5.23 -11.84
CA GLY A 289 6.08 -3.96 -11.28
C GLY A 289 6.47 -4.16 -9.82
N ALA A 290 5.57 -4.65 -8.97
CA ALA A 290 5.82 -4.81 -7.54
C ALA A 290 5.99 -6.28 -7.13
N VAL A 291 4.96 -7.11 -7.33
CA VAL A 291 4.92 -8.48 -6.79
C VAL A 291 4.76 -9.51 -7.90
N TYR A 292 5.68 -10.47 -7.94
CA TYR A 292 5.55 -11.69 -8.71
C TYR A 292 5.48 -12.89 -7.77
N ALA A 293 4.35 -13.61 -7.78
CA ALA A 293 4.21 -14.86 -7.06
C ALA A 293 3.78 -16.01 -7.97
N GLY A 294 4.40 -17.17 -7.80
CA GLY A 294 4.06 -18.31 -8.63
C GLY A 294 4.61 -19.65 -8.17
N ALA A 295 4.40 -20.69 -8.99
CA ALA A 295 4.93 -22.03 -8.77
C ALA A 295 5.80 -22.48 -9.96
N ALA A 296 7.02 -22.95 -9.70
CA ALA A 296 8.01 -23.19 -10.73
C ALA A 296 8.00 -24.63 -11.28
N TYR A 297 7.65 -25.64 -10.47
CA TYR A 297 7.90 -27.05 -10.86
C TYR A 297 6.83 -28.08 -10.47
N GLU A 298 5.85 -27.78 -9.62
CA GLU A 298 4.88 -28.78 -9.14
C GLU A 298 3.42 -28.43 -9.47
N TRP A 299 2.94 -28.96 -10.59
CA TRP A 299 1.53 -28.83 -11.05
C TRP A 299 0.48 -29.43 -10.10
N ASP A 300 0.90 -30.08 -9.00
CA ASP A 300 0.05 -30.78 -8.04
C ASP A 300 0.03 -30.16 -6.63
N GLN A 301 0.82 -29.09 -6.38
CA GLN A 301 0.79 -28.33 -5.12
C GLN A 301 0.51 -26.86 -5.43
N TYR A 302 -0.67 -26.37 -5.01
CA TYR A 302 -1.00 -24.95 -5.13
C TYR A 302 -0.59 -24.22 -3.85
N HIS A 303 0.22 -23.19 -4.00
CA HIS A 303 0.49 -22.22 -2.94
C HIS A 303 -0.58 -21.13 -2.93
N SER A 304 -0.68 -20.43 -1.81
CA SER A 304 -1.61 -19.34 -1.59
C SER A 304 -0.89 -17.99 -1.58
N VAL A 305 -1.55 -16.98 -2.15
CA VAL A 305 -1.13 -15.58 -2.10
C VAL A 305 -2.29 -14.76 -1.57
N SER A 306 -2.07 -14.09 -0.45
CA SER A 306 -3.02 -13.16 0.17
C SER A 306 -2.40 -11.77 0.22
N ILE A 307 -3.09 -10.77 -0.34
CA ILE A 307 -2.70 -9.36 -0.23
C ILE A 307 -3.87 -8.58 0.35
N GLN A 308 -3.67 -7.89 1.46
CA GLN A 308 -4.73 -7.17 2.16
C GLN A 308 -4.28 -5.79 2.63
N ARG A 309 -5.15 -4.78 2.55
CA ARG A 309 -4.86 -3.40 3.03
C ARG A 309 -3.50 -2.92 2.52
N THR A 310 -3.33 -2.94 1.20
CA THR A 310 -2.03 -2.71 0.57
C THR A 310 -2.17 -1.74 -0.59
N ASP A 311 -1.25 -0.79 -0.65
CA ASP A 311 -1.28 0.32 -1.61
C ASP A 311 -0.20 0.16 -2.69
N PHE A 312 -0.57 0.46 -3.93
CA PHE A 312 0.34 0.51 -5.07
C PHE A 312 0.23 1.86 -5.78
N GLN A 313 1.23 2.72 -5.65
CA GLN A 313 1.25 4.05 -6.27
C GLN A 313 2.45 4.19 -7.20
N ASP A 314 2.25 4.74 -8.40
CA ASP A 314 3.33 4.94 -9.38
C ASP A 314 4.11 3.64 -9.67
N VAL A 315 3.40 2.52 -9.81
CA VAL A 315 4.00 1.20 -10.06
C VAL A 315 3.92 0.86 -11.53
N GLY A 316 5.05 0.50 -12.16
CA GLY A 316 5.06 0.22 -13.59
C GLY A 316 6.03 -0.85 -14.06
N THR A 317 5.75 -1.38 -15.25
CA THR A 317 6.69 -2.22 -16.00
C THR A 317 7.13 -1.55 -17.30
N TRP A 318 8.25 -1.98 -17.88
CA TRP A 318 8.77 -1.45 -19.15
C TRP A 318 8.48 -2.36 -20.35
N SER A 319 8.08 -3.61 -20.14
CA SER A 319 7.90 -4.59 -21.21
C SER A 319 6.74 -5.54 -20.98
N GLY A 320 5.59 -5.29 -21.61
CA GLY A 320 4.70 -6.34 -22.13
C GLY A 320 3.90 -7.19 -21.13
N HIS A 321 4.26 -7.20 -19.85
CA HIS A 321 3.82 -8.22 -18.90
C HIS A 321 3.68 -7.62 -17.49
N GLY A 322 2.43 -7.67 -16.96
CA GLY A 322 2.06 -7.30 -15.59
C GLY A 322 2.26 -5.82 -15.24
N GLY A 323 1.29 -5.21 -14.58
CA GLY A 323 1.37 -3.86 -14.03
C GLY A 323 2.05 -3.92 -12.68
N ALA A 324 1.27 -3.98 -11.60
CA ALA A 324 1.79 -4.14 -10.24
C ALA A 324 1.98 -5.61 -9.85
N LEU A 325 1.04 -6.47 -10.23
CA LEU A 325 0.93 -7.86 -9.77
C LEU A 325 0.97 -8.84 -10.94
N TYR A 326 1.81 -9.85 -10.81
CA TYR A 326 1.78 -11.05 -11.66
C TYR A 326 1.63 -12.29 -10.77
N LEU A 327 0.55 -13.05 -10.99
CA LEU A 327 0.24 -14.25 -10.21
C LEU A 327 0.09 -15.45 -11.15
N GLU A 328 0.85 -16.52 -10.94
CA GLU A 328 0.80 -17.69 -11.83
C GLU A 328 0.80 -19.02 -11.06
N SER A 329 -0.18 -19.88 -11.33
CA SER A 329 -0.30 -21.21 -10.71
C SER A 329 -0.43 -21.19 -9.17
N VAL A 330 -1.14 -20.19 -8.62
CA VAL A 330 -1.41 -20.01 -7.19
C VAL A 330 -2.90 -19.84 -6.90
N SER A 331 -3.35 -20.03 -5.66
CA SER A 331 -4.66 -19.50 -5.23
C SER A 331 -4.49 -18.08 -4.71
N ALA A 332 -5.28 -17.13 -5.20
CA ALA A 332 -5.09 -15.71 -4.88
C ALA A 332 -6.30 -15.11 -4.17
N ASP A 333 -6.04 -14.30 -3.13
CA ASP A 333 -7.04 -13.56 -2.36
C ASP A 333 -6.56 -12.10 -2.17
N LEU A 334 -7.27 -11.15 -2.77
CA LEU A 334 -6.96 -9.72 -2.73
C LEU A 334 -8.11 -8.99 -2.02
N ARG A 335 -7.85 -8.32 -0.90
CA ARG A 335 -8.87 -7.56 -0.15
C ARG A 335 -8.42 -6.15 0.22
N GLN A 336 -9.24 -5.14 0.02
CA GLN A 336 -8.90 -3.75 0.41
C GLN A 336 -7.55 -3.34 -0.20
N VAL A 337 -7.44 -3.44 -1.52
CA VAL A 337 -6.20 -3.11 -2.24
C VAL A 337 -6.45 -1.85 -3.04
N TYR A 338 -5.62 -0.85 -2.83
CA TYR A 338 -5.67 0.41 -3.57
C TYR A 338 -4.52 0.47 -4.57
N ALA A 339 -4.81 0.90 -5.79
CA ALA A 339 -3.80 1.09 -6.82
C ALA A 339 -4.07 2.37 -7.62
N GLU A 340 -3.05 3.21 -7.76
CA GLU A 340 -3.11 4.48 -8.47
C GLU A 340 -1.88 4.64 -9.38
N ASP A 341 -2.10 5.25 -10.55
CA ASP A 341 -1.05 5.58 -11.52
C ASP A 341 -0.18 4.35 -11.91
N VAL A 342 -0.87 3.26 -12.24
CA VAL A 342 -0.23 2.02 -12.68
C VAL A 342 0.06 2.09 -14.17
N SER A 343 1.32 2.37 -14.51
CA SER A 343 1.79 2.55 -15.90
C SER A 343 2.50 1.30 -16.42
N ALA A 344 1.90 0.58 -17.37
CA ALA A 344 2.54 -0.54 -18.05
C ALA A 344 2.36 -0.46 -19.58
N PRO A 345 3.44 -0.24 -20.37
CA PRO A 345 3.46 -0.52 -21.80
C PRO A 345 3.40 -2.05 -21.99
N GLY A 346 2.20 -2.62 -21.81
CA GLY A 346 1.92 -4.03 -22.02
C GLY A 346 1.03 -4.79 -21.03
N GLY A 347 0.45 -4.18 -19.98
CA GLY A 347 -0.64 -4.88 -19.28
C GLY A 347 -1.01 -4.44 -17.87
N SER A 348 -2.32 -4.53 -17.60
CA SER A 348 -3.03 -4.86 -16.35
C SER A 348 -2.28 -4.73 -15.03
N PHE A 349 -2.75 -3.84 -14.14
CA PHE A 349 -2.49 -3.86 -12.69
C PHE A 349 -2.33 -5.29 -12.16
N LEU A 350 -3.29 -6.16 -12.44
CA LEU A 350 -3.22 -7.58 -12.13
C LEU A 350 -3.19 -8.42 -13.41
N LYS A 351 -2.12 -9.22 -13.57
CA LYS A 351 -2.09 -10.33 -14.51
C LYS A 351 -2.10 -11.66 -13.75
N ALA A 352 -3.11 -12.49 -13.99
CA ALA A 352 -3.28 -13.78 -13.32
C ALA A 352 -3.39 -14.92 -14.35
N GLY A 353 -2.58 -15.96 -14.20
CA GLY A 353 -2.47 -17.10 -15.12
C GLY A 353 -2.56 -18.48 -14.46
N SER A 354 -3.44 -19.36 -14.95
CA SER A 354 -3.53 -20.77 -14.49
C SER A 354 -3.90 -20.93 -13.01
N LEU A 355 -4.72 -20.03 -12.46
CA LEU A 355 -5.15 -20.08 -11.05
C LEU A 355 -6.32 -21.07 -10.85
N PRO A 356 -6.30 -21.91 -9.80
CA PRO A 356 -7.49 -22.65 -9.35
C PRO A 356 -8.58 -21.73 -8.79
N ALA A 357 -8.22 -20.62 -8.15
CA ALA A 357 -9.15 -19.66 -7.58
C ALA A 357 -8.54 -18.25 -7.49
N LEU A 358 -9.36 -17.23 -7.76
CA LEU A 358 -9.07 -15.82 -7.50
C LEU A 358 -10.26 -15.18 -6.79
N THR A 359 -10.02 -14.56 -5.64
CA THR A 359 -10.97 -13.68 -4.96
C THR A 359 -10.41 -12.26 -4.96
N MET A 360 -11.23 -11.30 -5.37
CA MET A 360 -10.97 -9.87 -5.26
C MET A 360 -12.18 -9.23 -4.60
N GLU A 361 -11.95 -8.45 -3.56
CA GLU A 361 -12.98 -7.78 -2.78
C GLU A 361 -12.47 -6.42 -2.34
N TRP A 362 -13.20 -5.34 -2.63
CA TRP A 362 -12.73 -3.98 -2.30
C TRP A 362 -11.37 -3.64 -2.92
N VAL A 363 -11.22 -3.94 -4.21
CA VAL A 363 -10.01 -3.59 -4.95
C VAL A 363 -10.30 -2.37 -5.81
N GLN A 364 -9.57 -1.28 -5.61
CA GLN A 364 -9.64 -0.07 -6.41
C GLN A 364 -8.43 0.01 -7.32
N VAL A 365 -8.65 0.28 -8.61
CA VAL A 365 -7.58 0.59 -9.56
C VAL A 365 -7.94 1.86 -10.31
N HIS A 366 -7.22 2.93 -9.99
CA HIS A 366 -7.38 4.26 -10.53
C HIS A 366 -6.20 4.61 -11.42
N GLY A 367 -6.44 5.37 -12.50
CA GLY A 367 -5.38 5.94 -13.33
C GLY A 367 -4.42 4.89 -13.89
N TYR A 368 -4.77 4.22 -14.98
CA TYR A 368 -3.90 3.20 -15.57
C TYR A 368 -3.88 3.27 -17.09
N GLU A 369 -2.71 2.97 -17.67
CA GLU A 369 -2.52 2.96 -19.12
C GLU A 369 -2.47 1.53 -19.66
N ALA A 370 -3.31 1.25 -20.66
CA ALA A 370 -3.40 -0.03 -21.32
C ALA A 370 -2.81 0.01 -22.74
N ASP A 371 -1.89 -0.90 -23.05
CA ASP A 371 -1.44 -1.14 -24.42
C ASP A 371 -1.49 -2.65 -24.72
N GLY A 372 -2.29 -3.06 -25.72
CA GLY A 372 -2.45 -4.45 -26.11
C GLY A 372 -3.65 -5.14 -25.45
N ASP A 373 -3.43 -6.32 -24.84
CA ASP A 373 -4.52 -7.29 -24.62
C ASP A 373 -5.51 -6.96 -23.49
N ALA A 374 -5.11 -6.28 -22.42
CA ALA A 374 -5.94 -5.96 -21.24
C ALA A 374 -5.41 -4.74 -20.45
N GLY A 375 -6.32 -4.00 -19.80
CA GLY A 375 -6.01 -2.72 -19.15
C GLY A 375 -5.77 -2.75 -17.64
N ALA A 376 -6.75 -3.08 -16.79
CA ALA A 376 -6.55 -3.16 -15.33
C ALA A 376 -6.37 -4.61 -14.83
N ILE A 377 -7.24 -5.51 -15.25
CA ILE A 377 -7.22 -6.92 -14.83
C ILE A 377 -7.16 -7.83 -16.05
N TRP A 378 -6.22 -8.77 -16.05
CA TRP A 378 -6.14 -9.84 -17.04
C TRP A 378 -6.12 -11.21 -16.37
N LEU A 379 -7.18 -11.99 -16.62
CA LEU A 379 -7.34 -13.36 -16.15
C LEU A 379 -7.19 -14.36 -17.31
N HIS A 380 -6.20 -15.23 -17.23
CA HIS A 380 -5.93 -16.25 -18.24
C HIS A 380 -5.98 -17.65 -17.61
N TYR A 381 -6.86 -18.54 -18.10
CA TYR A 381 -7.05 -19.90 -17.54
C TYR A 381 -7.36 -19.94 -16.03
N VAL A 382 -8.23 -19.05 -15.54
CA VAL A 382 -8.67 -19.07 -14.14
C VAL A 382 -9.89 -19.99 -13.99
N ALA A 383 -9.81 -20.96 -13.06
CA ALA A 383 -10.88 -21.93 -12.88
C ALA A 383 -12.11 -21.33 -12.17
N ASP A 384 -11.91 -20.51 -11.15
CA ASP A 384 -12.98 -19.80 -10.46
C ASP A 384 -12.51 -18.40 -10.06
N ALA A 385 -13.07 -17.36 -10.68
CA ALA A 385 -12.80 -15.97 -10.34
C ALA A 385 -14.05 -15.32 -9.75
N SER A 386 -13.90 -14.65 -8.60
CA SER A 386 -14.90 -13.81 -7.96
C SER A 386 -14.33 -12.42 -7.73
N ILE A 387 -14.92 -11.41 -8.36
CA ILE A 387 -14.53 -10.01 -8.23
C ILE A 387 -15.77 -9.24 -7.76
N ALA A 388 -15.58 -8.63 -6.60
CA ALA A 388 -16.61 -8.15 -5.71
C ALA A 388 -16.30 -6.73 -5.32
N HIS A 389 -17.29 -5.84 -5.37
CA HIS A 389 -17.18 -4.55 -4.70
C HIS A 389 -15.99 -3.68 -5.13
N SER A 390 -15.41 -3.98 -6.30
CA SER A 390 -14.20 -3.35 -6.83
C SER A 390 -14.52 -2.18 -7.75
N GLU A 391 -13.61 -1.22 -7.79
CA GLU A 391 -13.70 -0.07 -8.68
C GLU A 391 -12.53 -0.05 -9.67
N LEU A 392 -12.85 0.22 -10.92
CA LEU A 392 -11.90 0.35 -12.02
C LEU A 392 -12.17 1.66 -12.73
N CYS A 393 -11.29 2.64 -12.53
CA CYS A 393 -11.51 4.02 -12.92
C CYS A 393 -10.34 4.63 -13.68
N GLY A 394 -10.63 5.53 -14.62
CA GLY A 394 -9.63 6.41 -15.23
C GLY A 394 -8.66 5.70 -16.17
N GLY A 395 -9.01 4.49 -16.62
CA GLY A 395 -8.18 3.70 -17.52
C GLY A 395 -8.14 4.29 -18.93
N VAL A 396 -6.95 4.41 -19.53
CA VAL A 396 -6.75 4.91 -20.89
C VAL A 396 -6.16 3.84 -21.79
N ALA A 397 -6.75 3.60 -22.96
CA ALA A 397 -6.23 2.69 -23.96
C ALA A 397 -5.34 3.41 -24.99
N LEU A 398 -4.05 3.03 -25.05
CA LEU A 398 -3.08 3.55 -26.02
C LEU A 398 -3.20 2.89 -27.40
N SER A 399 -3.80 1.70 -27.45
CA SER A 399 -4.11 0.95 -28.66
C SER A 399 -5.44 0.20 -28.51
N GLN A 400 -5.82 -0.63 -29.49
CA GLN A 400 -7.02 -1.46 -29.34
C GLN A 400 -6.81 -2.47 -28.21
N THR A 401 -7.62 -2.34 -27.15
CA THR A 401 -7.58 -3.22 -25.98
C THR A 401 -8.88 -3.98 -25.83
N TYR A 402 -8.80 -5.29 -25.64
CA TYR A 402 -10.01 -6.11 -25.59
C TYR A 402 -10.82 -5.80 -24.33
N GLY A 403 -10.19 -5.79 -23.15
CA GLY A 403 -10.82 -5.40 -21.89
C GLY A 403 -10.00 -4.34 -21.16
N LEU A 404 -10.45 -3.08 -21.19
CA LEU A 404 -9.78 -1.94 -20.56
C LEU A 404 -9.91 -2.00 -19.04
N GLY A 405 -11.07 -2.32 -18.48
CA GLY A 405 -11.21 -2.66 -17.07
C GLY A 405 -10.77 -4.09 -16.80
N LEU A 406 -11.44 -5.05 -17.44
CA LEU A 406 -11.19 -6.47 -17.20
C LEU A 406 -11.20 -7.27 -18.50
N ARG A 407 -10.23 -8.18 -18.63
CA ARG A 407 -10.27 -9.28 -19.59
C ARG A 407 -10.19 -10.62 -18.88
N ALA A 408 -11.07 -11.54 -19.23
CA ALA A 408 -10.96 -12.93 -18.83
C ALA A 408 -11.05 -13.87 -20.03
N ASP A 409 -10.02 -14.67 -20.24
CA ASP A 409 -9.94 -15.59 -21.38
C ASP A 409 -9.65 -17.05 -20.96
N ASP A 410 -10.37 -17.97 -21.60
CA ASP A 410 -10.32 -19.42 -21.35
C ASP A 410 -10.53 -19.78 -19.85
N SER A 411 -11.28 -18.93 -19.13
CA SER A 411 -11.60 -19.09 -17.71
C SER A 411 -12.91 -19.86 -17.52
N SER A 412 -12.99 -20.73 -16.50
CA SER A 412 -14.15 -21.62 -16.37
C SER A 412 -15.40 -20.91 -15.85
N ILE A 413 -15.27 -20.10 -14.79
CA ILE A 413 -16.33 -19.21 -14.30
C ILE A 413 -15.77 -17.89 -13.79
N VAL A 414 -16.39 -16.78 -14.20
CA VAL A 414 -16.10 -15.42 -13.71
C VAL A 414 -17.38 -14.84 -13.08
N ARG A 415 -17.30 -14.41 -11.82
CA ARG A 415 -18.40 -13.72 -11.13
C ARG A 415 -17.99 -12.27 -10.89
N LEU A 416 -18.76 -11.35 -11.46
CA LEU A 416 -18.64 -9.92 -11.25
C LEU A 416 -19.88 -9.46 -10.51
N HIS A 417 -19.70 -8.98 -9.28
CA HIS A 417 -20.79 -8.50 -8.45
C HIS A 417 -20.43 -7.18 -7.77
N ASN A 418 -21.36 -6.23 -7.81
CA ASN A 418 -21.19 -4.93 -7.14
C ASN A 418 -19.93 -4.16 -7.54
N ASN A 419 -19.43 -4.34 -8.77
CA ASN A 419 -18.27 -3.60 -9.24
C ASN A 419 -18.67 -2.34 -9.99
N VAL A 420 -17.79 -1.34 -9.98
CA VAL A 420 -17.92 -0.08 -10.69
C VAL A 420 -16.84 0.02 -11.76
N PHE A 421 -17.26 0.32 -12.98
CA PHE A 421 -16.39 0.62 -14.11
C PHE A 421 -16.78 2.01 -14.63
N HIS A 422 -15.90 3.00 -14.50
CA HIS A 422 -16.21 4.36 -14.94
C HIS A 422 -14.99 5.15 -15.40
N ALA A 423 -15.23 6.25 -16.12
CA ALA A 423 -14.18 7.12 -16.65
C ALA A 423 -13.12 6.38 -17.49
N LEU A 424 -13.50 5.32 -18.21
CA LEU A 424 -12.61 4.58 -19.09
C LEU A 424 -12.56 5.25 -20.47
N ASP A 425 -11.36 5.52 -20.99
CA ASP A 425 -11.13 6.15 -22.30
C ASP A 425 -10.44 5.15 -23.25
N GLY A 426 -11.20 4.57 -24.17
CA GLY A 426 -10.72 3.58 -25.12
C GLY A 426 -11.75 3.32 -26.22
N PRO A 427 -11.90 4.21 -27.21
CA PRO A 427 -13.03 4.20 -28.15
C PRO A 427 -13.08 2.96 -29.06
N ASP A 428 -11.98 2.21 -29.19
CA ASP A 428 -11.90 0.94 -29.94
C ASP A 428 -11.87 -0.30 -29.01
N SER A 429 -12.03 -0.09 -27.71
CA SER A 429 -11.88 -1.08 -26.64
C SER A 429 -13.21 -1.41 -25.97
N SER A 430 -13.26 -2.49 -25.18
CA SER A 430 -14.40 -2.74 -24.29
C SER A 430 -14.03 -2.58 -22.82
N ALA A 431 -14.97 -2.21 -21.96
CA ALA A 431 -14.69 -2.09 -20.53
C ALA A 431 -14.42 -3.48 -19.92
N VAL A 432 -15.26 -4.47 -20.24
CA VAL A 432 -15.12 -5.86 -19.81
C VAL A 432 -15.20 -6.79 -21.03
N ASP A 433 -14.17 -7.60 -21.22
CA ASP A 433 -14.12 -8.65 -22.24
C ASP A 433 -14.06 -10.05 -21.62
N LEU A 434 -15.01 -10.88 -22.01
CA LEU A 434 -15.16 -12.26 -21.52
C LEU A 434 -15.08 -13.22 -22.71
N TYR A 435 -14.05 -14.06 -22.72
CA TYR A 435 -13.78 -15.00 -23.81
C TYR A 435 -13.74 -16.44 -23.33
N LYS A 436 -14.69 -17.25 -23.83
CA LYS A 436 -14.90 -18.67 -23.52
C LYS A 436 -15.06 -18.99 -22.03
N GLY A 437 -16.24 -19.48 -21.66
CA GLY A 437 -16.50 -19.91 -20.29
C GLY A 437 -17.92 -19.63 -19.85
N ALA A 438 -18.10 -19.43 -18.54
CA ALA A 438 -19.32 -18.90 -17.97
C ALA A 438 -19.05 -17.59 -17.22
N ALA A 439 -20.01 -16.67 -17.26
CA ALA A 439 -19.92 -15.42 -16.52
C ALA A 439 -21.24 -15.09 -15.83
N VAL A 440 -21.14 -14.55 -14.63
CA VAL A 440 -22.25 -14.03 -13.84
C VAL A 440 -21.96 -12.58 -13.51
N VAL A 441 -22.74 -11.67 -14.10
CA VAL A 441 -22.61 -10.22 -13.96
C VAL A 441 -23.90 -9.73 -13.30
N VAL A 442 -23.80 -9.31 -12.04
CA VAL A 442 -24.96 -8.94 -11.21
C VAL A 442 -24.64 -7.65 -10.46
N ASN A 443 -25.55 -6.68 -10.48
CA ASN A 443 -25.43 -5.43 -9.69
C ASN A 443 -24.17 -4.59 -9.99
N ASN A 444 -23.61 -4.67 -11.21
CA ASN A 444 -22.44 -3.85 -11.57
C ASN A 444 -22.89 -2.51 -12.16
N THR A 445 -22.01 -1.52 -12.11
CA THR A 445 -22.20 -0.19 -12.71
C THR A 445 -21.18 0.03 -13.81
N PHE A 446 -21.67 0.49 -14.95
CA PHE A 446 -20.88 0.96 -16.07
C PHE A 446 -21.31 2.40 -16.37
N ASP A 447 -20.46 3.37 -16.03
CA ASP A 447 -20.78 4.79 -16.19
C ASP A 447 -19.70 5.56 -16.96
N ALA A 448 -20.12 6.59 -17.70
CA ALA A 448 -19.26 7.67 -18.19
C ALA A 448 -17.92 7.21 -18.81
N SER A 449 -17.96 6.27 -19.76
CA SER A 449 -16.76 5.72 -20.40
C SER A 449 -16.82 5.87 -21.92
N ASP A 450 -15.75 6.36 -22.55
CA ASP A 450 -15.61 6.40 -24.01
C ASP A 450 -15.07 5.06 -24.52
N VAL A 451 -15.94 4.04 -24.55
CA VAL A 451 -15.60 2.68 -24.99
C VAL A 451 -16.49 2.25 -26.16
N ALA A 452 -16.00 1.34 -27.00
CA ALA A 452 -16.82 0.74 -28.07
C ALA A 452 -17.97 -0.11 -27.49
N SER A 453 -17.71 -0.82 -26.39
CA SER A 453 -18.72 -1.61 -25.68
C SER A 453 -18.43 -1.71 -24.19
N TYR A 454 -19.46 -1.71 -23.35
CA TYR A 454 -19.24 -1.95 -21.92
C TYR A 454 -18.93 -3.41 -21.63
N LEU A 455 -19.76 -4.34 -22.12
CA LEU A 455 -19.60 -5.77 -21.87
C LEU A 455 -19.53 -6.55 -23.17
N THR A 456 -18.38 -7.18 -23.44
CA THR A 456 -18.19 -8.12 -24.54
C THR A 456 -18.20 -9.56 -24.01
N GLY A 457 -19.01 -10.42 -24.62
CA GLY A 457 -19.06 -11.85 -24.32
C GLY A 457 -18.92 -12.69 -25.58
N ASN A 458 -17.82 -13.43 -25.69
CA ASN A 458 -17.51 -14.25 -26.86
C ASN A 458 -17.32 -15.73 -26.48
N GLN A 459 -18.18 -16.62 -27.01
CA GLN A 459 -18.26 -18.04 -26.64
C GLN A 459 -18.55 -18.26 -25.14
N VAL A 460 -19.25 -17.30 -24.50
CA VAL A 460 -19.56 -17.31 -23.07
C VAL A 460 -21.01 -17.71 -22.82
N ARG A 461 -21.25 -18.39 -21.70
CA ARG A 461 -22.57 -18.52 -21.08
C ARG A 461 -22.75 -17.40 -20.06
N LEU A 462 -23.49 -16.36 -20.42
CA LEU A 462 -23.63 -15.14 -19.63
C LEU A 462 -24.92 -15.15 -18.80
N THR A 463 -24.81 -14.76 -17.54
CA THR A 463 -25.90 -14.31 -16.69
C THR A 463 -25.72 -12.82 -16.46
N LEU A 464 -26.73 -12.00 -16.81
CA LEU A 464 -26.69 -10.54 -16.66
C LEU A 464 -27.99 -10.08 -15.97
N LEU A 465 -27.86 -9.43 -14.80
CA LEU A 465 -28.98 -8.90 -14.04
C LEU A 465 -28.59 -7.61 -13.33
N ASN A 466 -29.58 -6.74 -13.10
CA ASN A 466 -29.46 -5.61 -12.18
C ASN A 466 -28.24 -4.70 -12.46
N THR A 467 -27.79 -4.66 -13.71
CA THR A 467 -26.60 -3.91 -14.10
C THR A 467 -27.02 -2.55 -14.66
N LEU A 468 -26.33 -1.50 -14.24
CA LEU A 468 -26.54 -0.14 -14.69
C LEU A 468 -25.55 0.20 -15.80
N PHE A 469 -26.05 0.69 -16.93
CA PHE A 469 -25.26 1.21 -18.05
C PHE A 469 -25.67 2.66 -18.33
N SER A 470 -24.75 3.60 -18.18
CA SER A 470 -25.04 5.03 -18.36
C SER A 470 -23.92 5.86 -18.98
N ASN A 471 -24.32 6.97 -19.62
CA ASN A 471 -23.43 8.08 -19.98
C ASN A 471 -22.35 7.76 -21.04
N ALA A 472 -22.70 6.96 -22.06
CA ALA A 472 -21.83 6.69 -23.21
C ALA A 472 -22.64 6.48 -24.50
N PRO A 473 -23.08 7.55 -25.18
CA PRO A 473 -24.08 7.46 -26.25
C PRO A 473 -23.60 6.71 -27.49
N ASP A 474 -22.29 6.69 -27.72
CA ASP A 474 -21.67 5.97 -28.84
C ASP A 474 -21.26 4.52 -28.46
N ALA A 475 -21.31 4.17 -27.18
CA ALA A 475 -20.97 2.84 -26.69
C ALA A 475 -22.13 1.84 -26.87
N THR A 476 -21.78 0.61 -27.20
CA THR A 476 -22.72 -0.52 -27.18
C THR A 476 -22.78 -1.13 -25.78
N ALA A 477 -23.95 -1.16 -25.14
CA ALA A 477 -24.04 -1.68 -23.76
C ALA A 477 -23.53 -3.13 -23.63
N VAL A 478 -23.96 -4.03 -24.53
CA VAL A 478 -23.53 -5.43 -24.49
C VAL A 478 -23.32 -5.99 -25.90
N THR A 479 -22.13 -6.53 -26.18
CA THR A 479 -21.80 -7.20 -27.45
C THR A 479 -21.63 -8.70 -27.23
N LEU A 480 -22.41 -9.53 -27.94
CA LEU A 480 -22.36 -11.00 -27.80
C LEU A 480 -21.97 -11.70 -29.10
N ILE A 481 -20.98 -12.59 -29.01
CA ILE A 481 -20.45 -13.34 -30.16
C ILE A 481 -20.48 -14.83 -29.81
N GLU A 482 -21.29 -15.63 -30.51
CA GLU A 482 -21.43 -17.07 -30.22
C GLU A 482 -21.75 -17.39 -28.74
N ALA A 483 -22.37 -16.45 -28.03
CA ALA A 483 -22.69 -16.55 -26.61
C ALA A 483 -24.15 -16.99 -26.37
N THR A 484 -24.45 -17.40 -25.13
CA THR A 484 -25.81 -17.76 -24.71
C THR A 484 -26.15 -17.07 -23.40
N LEU A 485 -27.38 -16.56 -23.27
CA LEU A 485 -27.90 -16.09 -21.99
C LEU A 485 -28.41 -17.27 -21.16
N ALA A 486 -27.82 -17.49 -19.99
CA ALA A 486 -28.14 -18.61 -19.10
C ALA A 486 -29.55 -18.51 -18.49
N ASN A 487 -30.05 -17.28 -18.31
CA ASN A 487 -31.31 -17.00 -17.63
C ASN A 487 -32.51 -16.86 -18.56
N GLY A 488 -32.34 -17.11 -19.86
CA GLY A 488 -33.43 -16.99 -20.85
C GLY A 488 -33.72 -15.56 -21.33
N GLY A 489 -33.00 -14.56 -20.79
CA GLY A 489 -33.06 -13.14 -21.13
C GLY A 489 -32.12 -12.35 -20.20
N SER A 490 -31.89 -11.08 -20.52
CA SER A 490 -31.35 -10.08 -19.58
C SER A 490 -32.53 -9.43 -18.89
N MET A 491 -32.49 -9.28 -17.58
CA MET A 491 -33.65 -8.81 -16.83
C MET A 491 -33.20 -7.83 -15.76
N TYR A 492 -33.99 -6.77 -15.59
CA TYR A 492 -33.85 -5.77 -14.55
C TYR A 492 -32.58 -4.92 -14.66
N ASN A 493 -32.12 -4.61 -15.87
CA ASN A 493 -30.99 -3.71 -16.07
C ASN A 493 -31.49 -2.31 -16.40
N LEU A 494 -30.65 -1.30 -16.17
CA LEU A 494 -30.97 0.09 -16.53
C LEU A 494 -30.03 0.55 -17.64
N TYR A 495 -30.62 1.15 -18.68
CA TYR A 495 -29.90 1.74 -19.81
C TYR A 495 -30.26 3.22 -19.94
N HIS A 496 -29.28 4.09 -19.77
CA HIS A 496 -29.41 5.52 -19.93
C HIS A 496 -28.31 6.07 -20.85
N ASP A 497 -28.65 6.87 -21.85
CA ASP A 497 -27.68 7.48 -22.77
C ASP A 497 -26.59 6.52 -23.30
N VAL A 498 -27.01 5.32 -23.70
CA VAL A 498 -26.14 4.27 -24.25
C VAL A 498 -26.84 3.60 -25.42
N ALA A 499 -26.09 3.16 -26.44
CA ALA A 499 -26.68 2.39 -27.52
C ALA A 499 -27.13 1.03 -26.97
N VAL A 500 -28.44 0.85 -26.86
CA VAL A 500 -29.08 -0.43 -26.52
C VAL A 500 -29.08 -1.32 -27.77
N GLU A 501 -27.89 -1.64 -28.26
CA GLU A 501 -27.70 -2.64 -29.29
C GLU A 501 -27.11 -3.88 -28.63
N VAL A 502 -27.79 -5.02 -28.74
CA VAL A 502 -27.20 -6.31 -28.40
C VAL A 502 -27.14 -7.12 -29.67
N HIS A 503 -25.96 -7.10 -30.29
CA HIS A 503 -25.69 -7.90 -31.47
C HIS A 503 -25.83 -9.39 -31.11
N GLY A 504 -26.82 -10.07 -31.69
CA GLY A 504 -26.97 -11.53 -31.59
C GLY A 504 -28.18 -12.06 -30.79
N LEU A 505 -29.05 -11.21 -30.22
CA LEU A 505 -30.23 -11.66 -29.46
C LEU A 505 -31.57 -11.16 -30.06
N PRO A 506 -32.57 -12.04 -30.26
CA PRO A 506 -33.85 -11.65 -30.84
C PRO A 506 -34.92 -11.10 -29.87
N ASP A 507 -34.73 -11.16 -28.55
CA ASP A 507 -35.72 -10.76 -27.52
C ASP A 507 -35.13 -9.72 -26.53
N TRP A 508 -34.64 -8.59 -27.05
CA TRP A 508 -33.98 -7.53 -26.26
C TRP A 508 -34.44 -6.12 -26.65
N PRO A 509 -34.53 -5.15 -25.71
CA PRO A 509 -34.46 -5.30 -24.24
C PRO A 509 -35.70 -6.03 -23.67
N ASP A 510 -35.57 -6.61 -22.48
CA ASP A 510 -36.68 -7.31 -21.81
C ASP A 510 -37.71 -6.32 -21.25
N GLU A 511 -38.94 -6.78 -21.01
CA GLU A 511 -39.99 -5.92 -20.44
C GLU A 511 -39.69 -5.44 -19.01
N ASN A 512 -38.77 -6.12 -18.31
CA ASN A 512 -38.35 -5.77 -16.96
C ASN A 512 -37.13 -4.81 -16.92
N ASP A 513 -36.54 -4.46 -18.06
CA ASP A 513 -35.44 -3.49 -18.13
C ASP A 513 -35.97 -2.03 -18.06
N VAL A 514 -35.17 -1.15 -17.45
CA VAL A 514 -35.46 0.29 -17.34
C VAL A 514 -34.73 1.03 -18.47
N LEU A 515 -35.47 1.73 -19.33
CA LEU A 515 -34.91 2.38 -20.53
C LEU A 515 -35.15 3.89 -20.53
N GLY A 516 -34.05 4.64 -20.57
CA GLY A 516 -34.04 6.08 -20.82
C GLY A 516 -33.97 7.03 -19.62
N PRO A 517 -34.53 6.76 -18.41
CA PRO A 517 -34.44 7.73 -17.34
C PRO A 517 -33.00 7.83 -16.81
N GLU A 518 -32.58 9.03 -16.45
CA GLU A 518 -31.27 9.28 -15.82
C GLU A 518 -31.19 8.52 -14.48
N PRO A 519 -30.12 7.75 -14.22
CA PRO A 519 -29.97 7.01 -12.96
C PRO A 519 -29.84 7.93 -11.75
N ARG A 520 -29.43 9.19 -11.91
CA ARG A 520 -29.25 10.19 -10.82
C ARG A 520 -28.31 9.71 -9.72
N PHE A 521 -27.09 10.21 -9.74
CA PHE A 521 -26.14 10.06 -8.66
C PHE A 521 -26.17 11.28 -7.75
N VAL A 522 -25.64 11.14 -6.53
CA VAL A 522 -25.45 12.26 -5.60
C VAL A 522 -24.56 13.35 -6.22
N ASP A 523 -24.80 14.62 -5.87
CA ASP A 523 -24.16 15.76 -6.55
C ASP A 523 -22.62 15.75 -6.44
N ALA A 524 -22.06 15.22 -5.33
CA ALA A 524 -20.63 15.07 -5.13
C ALA A 524 -19.96 14.25 -6.25
N TYR A 525 -20.62 13.16 -6.69
CA TYR A 525 -20.18 12.34 -7.82
C TYR A 525 -20.20 13.09 -9.15
N LEU A 526 -21.14 14.04 -9.32
CA LEU A 526 -21.32 14.80 -10.56
C LEU A 526 -20.41 16.03 -10.66
N SER A 527 -19.61 16.32 -9.63
CA SER A 527 -18.71 17.47 -9.64
C SER A 527 -17.60 17.27 -10.69
N ALA A 528 -17.19 18.36 -11.35
CA ALA A 528 -16.13 18.30 -12.38
C ALA A 528 -14.74 17.94 -11.81
N GLU A 529 -14.63 17.85 -10.49
CA GLU A 529 -13.44 17.43 -9.74
C GLU A 529 -13.48 15.95 -9.37
N ALA A 530 -14.63 15.26 -9.52
CA ALA A 530 -14.89 13.94 -8.94
C ALA A 530 -13.97 12.79 -9.40
N GLY A 531 -13.12 13.00 -10.42
CA GLY A 531 -12.01 12.10 -10.78
C GLY A 531 -12.33 10.61 -10.64
N CYS A 532 -11.41 9.86 -10.04
CA CYS A 532 -11.67 8.52 -9.50
C CYS A 532 -11.92 8.54 -7.98
N GLY A 533 -12.10 9.73 -7.39
CA GLY A 533 -12.13 9.89 -5.93
C GLY A 533 -13.53 9.78 -5.29
N VAL A 534 -14.61 9.73 -6.08
CA VAL A 534 -15.98 9.65 -5.54
C VAL A 534 -16.74 8.49 -6.19
N TYR A 535 -17.26 7.59 -5.34
CA TYR A 535 -18.05 6.44 -5.78
C TYR A 535 -19.41 6.87 -6.36
N PRO A 536 -19.92 6.18 -7.41
CA PRO A 536 -21.27 6.41 -7.90
C PRO A 536 -22.30 5.91 -6.89
N VAL A 537 -22.83 6.82 -6.08
CA VAL A 537 -23.94 6.57 -5.14
C VAL A 537 -25.24 7.11 -5.72
N LEU A 538 -26.31 6.32 -5.66
CA LEU A 538 -27.63 6.73 -6.16
C LEU A 538 -28.23 7.84 -5.29
N ALA A 539 -28.71 8.91 -5.93
CA ALA A 539 -29.43 9.97 -5.24
C ALA A 539 -30.89 9.58 -4.93
N GLU A 540 -31.48 10.25 -3.93
CA GLU A 540 -32.89 10.09 -3.60
C GLU A 540 -33.80 10.26 -4.84
N GLY A 541 -34.67 9.29 -5.08
CA GLY A 541 -35.59 9.30 -6.22
C GLY A 541 -34.93 8.93 -7.56
N SER A 542 -33.72 8.35 -7.52
CA SER A 542 -33.16 7.59 -8.62
C SER A 542 -34.16 6.53 -9.14
N PRO A 543 -34.28 6.34 -10.46
CA PRO A 543 -35.06 5.24 -11.04
C PRO A 543 -34.36 3.87 -10.91
N ALA A 544 -33.12 3.83 -10.45
CA ALA A 544 -32.37 2.60 -10.19
C ALA A 544 -32.66 2.04 -8.79
N ILE A 545 -33.14 2.89 -7.87
CA ILE A 545 -33.55 2.46 -6.52
C ILE A 545 -34.79 1.58 -6.60
N ASP A 546 -34.79 0.46 -5.87
CA ASP A 546 -35.89 -0.50 -5.78
C ASP A 546 -36.34 -1.08 -7.15
N ALA A 547 -35.46 -1.04 -8.15
CA ALA A 547 -35.80 -1.34 -9.54
C ALA A 547 -35.29 -2.70 -10.03
N GLY A 548 -34.38 -3.34 -9.29
CA GLY A 548 -33.73 -4.60 -9.61
C GLY A 548 -34.62 -5.83 -9.45
N ASP A 549 -34.05 -7.03 -9.45
CA ASP A 549 -34.82 -8.26 -9.38
C ASP A 549 -35.67 -8.35 -8.08
N PRO A 550 -37.00 -8.60 -8.16
CA PRO A 550 -37.89 -8.58 -6.99
C PRO A 550 -37.80 -9.83 -6.10
N ARG A 551 -36.91 -10.79 -6.41
CA ARG A 551 -36.72 -11.98 -5.58
C ARG A 551 -35.95 -11.59 -4.32
N GLU A 552 -36.51 -11.92 -3.17
CA GLU A 552 -35.97 -11.66 -1.82
C GLU A 552 -34.47 -11.97 -1.64
N ARG A 553 -33.93 -12.95 -2.36
CA ARG A 553 -32.50 -13.29 -2.32
C ARG A 553 -31.56 -12.22 -2.89
N TYR A 554 -32.09 -11.22 -3.57
CA TYR A 554 -31.33 -10.09 -4.11
C TYR A 554 -31.61 -8.80 -3.37
N ASN A 555 -32.59 -8.76 -2.47
CA ASN A 555 -32.96 -7.58 -1.71
C ASN A 555 -31.75 -6.98 -1.00
N ASP A 556 -31.72 -5.65 -0.90
CA ASP A 556 -30.70 -4.92 -0.17
C ASP A 556 -30.71 -5.28 1.33
N PRO A 557 -29.65 -4.94 2.09
CA PRO A 557 -29.53 -5.35 3.49
C PRO A 557 -30.66 -4.85 4.39
N ASP A 558 -31.32 -3.75 4.03
CA ASP A 558 -32.47 -3.19 4.76
C ASP A 558 -33.80 -3.93 4.44
N GLY A 559 -33.77 -4.86 3.49
CA GLY A 559 -34.88 -5.69 3.05
C GLY A 559 -35.73 -5.08 1.94
N THR A 560 -35.39 -3.90 1.42
CA THR A 560 -36.01 -3.33 0.22
C THR A 560 -35.69 -4.14 -1.02
N ARG A 561 -36.34 -3.83 -2.14
CA ARG A 561 -36.08 -4.54 -3.39
C ARG A 561 -34.73 -4.06 -3.91
N ASN A 562 -33.91 -4.99 -4.40
CA ASN A 562 -32.59 -4.70 -4.93
C ASN A 562 -32.54 -3.44 -5.82
N ASP A 563 -31.52 -2.62 -5.62
CA ASP A 563 -31.14 -1.56 -6.54
C ASP A 563 -30.49 -2.11 -7.83
N ILE A 564 -30.44 -1.27 -8.88
CA ILE A 564 -29.73 -1.57 -10.13
C ILE A 564 -28.40 -0.83 -10.13
N GLY A 565 -27.28 -1.56 -10.21
CA GLY A 565 -25.93 -0.99 -10.14
C GLY A 565 -25.60 -0.43 -8.76
N ALA A 566 -24.73 0.59 -8.72
CA ALA A 566 -24.28 1.42 -7.60
C ALA A 566 -24.30 0.71 -6.23
N TYR A 567 -23.61 -0.44 -6.16
CA TYR A 567 -23.62 -1.35 -5.02
C TYR A 567 -25.03 -1.78 -4.60
N GLY A 568 -25.75 -2.47 -5.48
CA GLY A 568 -27.06 -3.04 -5.18
C GLY A 568 -26.98 -4.36 -4.43
N GLY A 569 -28.06 -4.69 -3.72
CA GLY A 569 -28.46 -6.05 -3.38
C GLY A 569 -27.96 -6.54 -2.03
N SER A 570 -28.14 -7.83 -1.75
CA SER A 570 -28.02 -8.36 -0.38
C SER A 570 -26.66 -8.18 0.27
N ASP A 571 -25.64 -7.95 -0.54
CA ASP A 571 -24.26 -7.81 -0.12
C ASP A 571 -23.77 -6.36 -0.35
N ALA A 572 -24.67 -5.41 -0.66
CA ALA A 572 -24.37 -3.99 -0.70
C ALA A 572 -23.93 -3.50 0.67
N SER A 573 -22.70 -3.02 0.78
CA SER A 573 -22.25 -2.22 1.92
C SER A 573 -21.28 -1.23 1.33
N LEU A 574 -21.42 0.07 1.60
CA LEU A 574 -20.33 0.96 1.26
C LEU A 574 -19.17 0.65 2.24
N PRO A 575 -17.95 0.50 1.71
CA PRO A 575 -16.78 0.22 2.53
C PRO A 575 -16.38 1.49 3.29
N ASP A 576 -15.88 1.29 4.50
CA ASP A 576 -15.17 2.29 5.30
C ASP A 576 -13.68 2.06 5.00
N PHE A 577 -13.06 2.93 4.20
CA PHE A 577 -11.74 2.69 3.62
C PHE A 577 -10.59 3.07 4.54
N ASP A 578 -10.79 4.04 5.43
CA ASP A 578 -9.79 4.48 6.40
C ASP A 578 -9.93 3.82 7.79
N GLY A 579 -11.05 3.14 8.03
CA GLY A 579 -11.32 2.32 9.21
C GLY A 579 -11.83 3.10 10.43
N ASP A 580 -12.37 4.30 10.23
CA ASP A 580 -12.87 5.18 11.29
C ASP A 580 -14.30 4.78 11.79
N GLY A 581 -15.02 3.98 11.01
CA GLY A 581 -16.38 3.50 11.26
C GLY A 581 -17.48 4.18 10.45
N TYR A 582 -17.16 5.09 9.53
CA TYR A 582 -18.07 5.79 8.64
C TYR A 582 -17.62 5.58 7.18
N ALA A 583 -18.50 5.03 6.35
CA ALA A 583 -18.28 5.00 4.91
C ALA A 583 -18.82 6.29 4.26
N TRP A 584 -18.43 6.58 3.02
CA TRP A 584 -18.97 7.71 2.24
C TRP A 584 -20.51 7.80 2.28
N GLY A 585 -21.21 6.68 2.14
CA GLY A 585 -22.69 6.68 2.18
C GLY A 585 -23.31 6.67 3.56
N ASP A 586 -22.50 6.57 4.62
CA ASP A 586 -22.91 6.80 6.00
C ASP A 586 -22.74 8.28 6.43
N GLY A 587 -22.30 9.14 5.50
CA GLY A 587 -22.18 10.59 5.69
C GLY A 587 -20.74 11.10 5.67
N ASP A 588 -19.77 10.23 5.43
CA ASP A 588 -18.37 10.62 5.31
C ASP A 588 -18.11 11.42 4.03
N CYS A 589 -17.41 12.54 4.21
CA CYS A 589 -17.04 13.50 3.19
C CYS A 589 -15.60 13.34 2.70
N ASP A 590 -14.76 12.50 3.35
CA ASP A 590 -13.47 12.03 2.85
C ASP A 590 -13.10 10.64 3.44
N ASP A 591 -13.72 9.59 2.90
CA ASP A 591 -13.55 8.16 3.27
C ASP A 591 -12.11 7.62 3.08
N GLN A 592 -11.12 8.46 2.76
CA GLN A 592 -9.70 8.07 2.68
C GLN A 592 -8.88 8.62 3.86
N ASP A 593 -9.46 9.46 4.72
CA ASP A 593 -8.79 10.10 5.84
C ASP A 593 -9.60 9.94 7.13
N ALA A 594 -9.16 9.03 8.00
CA ALA A 594 -9.83 8.73 9.26
C ALA A 594 -9.90 9.91 10.26
N GLU A 595 -9.32 11.07 9.92
CA GLU A 595 -9.49 12.33 10.67
C GLU A 595 -10.69 13.17 10.18
N ILE A 596 -11.26 12.88 9.00
CA ILE A 596 -12.37 13.57 8.37
C ILE A 596 -13.58 12.63 8.34
N HIS A 597 -14.58 12.88 9.17
CA HIS A 597 -15.76 12.02 9.24
C HIS A 597 -16.91 12.64 10.05
N PRO A 598 -18.14 12.11 9.97
CA PRO A 598 -19.26 12.59 10.75
C PRO A 598 -18.96 12.66 12.26
N GLY A 599 -18.96 13.87 12.79
CA GLY A 599 -18.70 14.13 14.21
C GLY A 599 -17.23 14.04 14.63
N ALA A 600 -16.29 14.18 13.69
CA ALA A 600 -14.92 14.57 14.00
C ALA A 600 -14.88 15.95 14.70
N GLU A 601 -13.70 16.37 15.16
CA GLU A 601 -13.54 17.72 15.73
C GLU A 601 -13.15 18.67 14.60
N GLU A 602 -14.05 19.56 14.20
CA GLU A 602 -13.77 20.65 13.26
C GLU A 602 -12.53 21.44 13.69
N ILE A 603 -11.53 21.55 12.81
CA ILE A 603 -10.28 22.28 13.01
C ILE A 603 -10.37 23.62 12.28
N PRO A 604 -10.64 24.73 13.00
CA PRO A 604 -10.88 26.00 12.33
C PRO A 604 -9.67 26.50 11.52
N PHE A 605 -9.98 27.06 10.37
CA PHE A 605 -9.09 27.66 9.37
C PHE A 605 -8.14 26.69 8.67
N ASN A 606 -8.45 25.39 8.61
CA ASN A 606 -7.66 24.43 7.82
C ASN A 606 -8.12 24.34 6.36
N GLY A 607 -9.32 24.84 6.04
CA GLY A 607 -9.92 24.81 4.71
C GLY A 607 -10.57 23.47 4.34
N VAL A 608 -10.86 22.63 5.32
CA VAL A 608 -11.47 21.30 5.22
C VAL A 608 -12.70 21.30 6.14
N ASP A 609 -13.78 20.63 5.73
CA ASP A 609 -14.92 20.33 6.60
C ASP A 609 -14.58 19.00 7.29
N ASP A 610 -13.99 19.04 8.48
CA ASP A 610 -13.45 17.84 9.13
C ASP A 610 -14.58 16.97 9.69
N ASP A 611 -15.68 17.58 10.15
CA ASP A 611 -16.80 16.87 10.78
C ASP A 611 -17.96 16.52 9.84
N CYS A 612 -17.82 16.85 8.55
CA CYS A 612 -18.76 16.61 7.47
C CYS A 612 -20.15 17.23 7.73
N ASP A 613 -20.20 18.33 8.47
CA ASP A 613 -21.41 19.12 8.74
C ASP A 613 -21.22 20.56 8.24
N ASP A 614 -21.83 20.87 7.08
CA ASP A 614 -21.93 22.25 6.56
C ASP A 614 -22.47 23.29 7.59
N GLY A 615 -23.04 22.84 8.72
CA GLY A 615 -23.50 23.64 9.84
C GLY A 615 -22.43 24.06 10.86
N THR A 616 -21.20 23.56 10.75
CA THR A 616 -20.00 23.87 11.55
C THR A 616 -18.96 24.56 10.66
N PRO A 617 -19.08 25.89 10.44
CA PRO A 617 -18.23 26.56 9.47
C PRO A 617 -16.77 26.62 9.93
N ASP A 618 -15.85 26.20 9.05
CA ASP A 618 -14.38 26.33 9.18
C ASP A 618 -13.90 27.77 9.50
N ASP A 619 -14.75 28.78 9.26
CA ASP A 619 -14.44 30.20 9.44
C ASP A 619 -15.17 30.92 10.59
N ASP A 620 -15.89 30.22 11.48
CA ASP A 620 -16.61 30.78 12.66
C ASP A 620 -16.23 30.02 13.94
N ALA A 621 -15.08 30.34 14.53
CA ALA A 621 -14.48 29.53 15.59
C ALA A 621 -15.14 29.71 16.97
N ASP A 622 -16.02 30.68 17.14
CA ASP A 622 -16.79 30.87 18.37
C ASP A 622 -18.30 30.63 18.26
N GLY A 623 -18.80 30.42 17.04
CA GLY A 623 -20.15 29.95 16.73
C GLY A 623 -21.23 31.01 16.91
N ASP A 624 -20.90 32.29 16.73
CA ASP A 624 -21.87 33.39 16.82
C ASP A 624 -22.57 33.75 15.50
N GLY A 625 -22.14 33.12 14.41
CA GLY A 625 -22.66 33.30 13.06
C GLY A 625 -21.95 34.39 12.25
N TRP A 626 -20.78 34.86 12.69
CA TRP A 626 -19.92 35.80 11.97
C TRP A 626 -18.48 35.30 11.91
N GLY A 627 -18.05 34.86 10.73
CA GLY A 627 -16.64 34.51 10.53
C GLY A 627 -15.72 35.69 10.19
N ILE A 628 -14.40 35.46 10.19
CA ILE A 628 -13.41 36.47 9.72
C ILE A 628 -13.75 37.02 8.32
N ALA A 629 -14.33 36.20 7.44
CA ALA A 629 -14.71 36.61 6.09
C ALA A 629 -15.87 37.62 6.06
N ASP A 630 -16.68 37.66 7.11
CA ASP A 630 -17.84 38.55 7.29
C ASP A 630 -17.53 39.77 8.18
N ASP A 631 -16.24 40.14 8.27
CA ASP A 631 -15.69 41.27 9.03
C ASP A 631 -15.74 41.08 10.57
N ASP A 632 -15.71 39.85 11.08
CA ASP A 632 -15.44 39.64 12.50
C ASP A 632 -14.01 40.05 12.87
N CYS A 633 -13.92 40.88 13.91
CA CYS A 633 -12.68 41.43 14.42
C CYS A 633 -12.05 40.61 15.56
N ASP A 634 -12.78 39.67 16.18
CA ASP A 634 -12.23 38.69 17.13
C ASP A 634 -13.06 37.39 17.17
N ASP A 635 -12.83 36.54 16.17
CA ASP A 635 -13.43 35.22 15.90
C ASP A 635 -13.05 34.14 16.94
N THR A 636 -12.77 34.55 18.17
CA THR A 636 -12.58 33.65 19.32
C THR A 636 -13.47 34.05 20.50
N GLN A 637 -14.30 35.08 20.32
CA GLN A 637 -15.15 35.65 21.33
C GLN A 637 -16.53 35.99 20.76
N PRO A 638 -17.60 35.22 21.09
CA PRO A 638 -18.92 35.31 20.46
C PRO A 638 -19.74 36.54 20.90
N THR A 639 -19.04 37.53 21.43
CA THR A 639 -19.54 38.82 21.89
C THR A 639 -18.87 39.99 21.18
N ILE A 640 -17.89 39.72 20.33
CA ILE A 640 -17.19 40.68 19.49
C ILE A 640 -17.47 40.24 18.07
N HIS A 641 -18.37 40.93 17.39
CA HIS A 641 -18.81 40.59 16.04
C HIS A 641 -19.57 41.78 15.46
N PRO A 642 -19.74 41.88 14.13
CA PRO A 642 -20.51 42.96 13.52
C PRO A 642 -21.91 43.13 14.12
N GLY A 643 -22.15 44.33 14.66
CA GLY A 643 -23.43 44.68 15.27
C GLY A 643 -23.65 44.16 16.71
N ALA A 644 -22.62 43.66 17.39
CA ALA A 644 -22.66 43.41 18.83
C ALA A 644 -22.95 44.69 19.63
N VAL A 645 -23.22 44.56 20.94
CA VAL A 645 -23.50 45.72 21.79
C VAL A 645 -22.23 46.13 22.53
N GLU A 646 -21.74 47.31 22.17
CA GLU A 646 -20.63 47.99 22.83
C GLU A 646 -20.71 48.02 24.38
N VAL A 647 -19.63 47.57 25.02
CA VAL A 647 -19.43 47.60 26.45
C VAL A 647 -18.65 48.86 26.82
N ALA A 648 -19.38 49.88 27.29
CA ALA A 648 -18.76 51.14 27.65
C ALA A 648 -17.57 50.98 28.62
N PHE A 649 -16.48 51.71 28.34
CA PHE A 649 -15.28 51.84 29.18
C PHE A 649 -14.34 50.64 29.26
N ASN A 650 -14.41 49.64 28.36
CA ASN A 650 -13.42 48.55 28.30
C ASN A 650 -12.38 48.71 27.18
N ASP A 651 -12.53 49.73 26.32
CA ASP A 651 -11.65 50.03 25.17
C ASP A 651 -11.58 48.88 24.13
N VAL A 652 -12.57 47.98 24.13
CA VAL A 652 -12.80 46.96 23.10
C VAL A 652 -13.87 47.48 22.14
N ASP A 653 -13.72 47.16 20.86
CA ASP A 653 -14.68 47.46 19.80
C ASP A 653 -15.48 46.18 19.57
N GLU A 654 -16.61 46.05 20.25
CA GLU A 654 -17.41 44.82 20.19
C GLU A 654 -18.15 44.71 18.86
N ASP A 655 -18.57 45.83 18.26
CA ASP A 655 -19.41 45.82 17.06
C ASP A 655 -18.63 45.89 15.73
N CYS A 656 -17.29 45.87 15.84
CA CYS A 656 -16.32 45.89 14.76
C CYS A 656 -16.50 47.09 13.80
N ASP A 657 -17.09 48.20 14.26
CA ASP A 657 -17.31 49.40 13.44
C ASP A 657 -16.08 50.32 13.35
N GLY A 658 -15.01 49.97 14.07
CA GLY A 658 -13.77 50.71 14.19
C GLY A 658 -13.77 51.72 15.34
N VAL A 659 -14.77 51.72 16.22
CA VAL A 659 -14.96 52.70 17.29
C VAL A 659 -15.46 52.07 18.61
N ALA A 660 -14.51 51.67 19.47
CA ALA A 660 -14.80 51.35 20.87
C ALA A 660 -15.48 52.53 21.63
N LEU A 661 -16.49 52.24 22.46
CA LEU A 661 -17.14 53.18 23.40
C LEU A 661 -16.21 53.53 24.58
N GLY A 662 -15.13 54.23 24.26
CA GLY A 662 -14.16 54.79 25.19
C GLY A 662 -14.76 55.88 26.08
N GLY A 663 -14.25 55.96 27.31
CA GLY A 663 -14.83 56.70 28.43
C GLY A 663 -14.89 58.23 28.37
N ASP A 664 -14.77 58.86 27.21
CA ASP A 664 -14.74 60.33 27.08
C ASP A 664 -16.13 60.94 26.75
N ALA A 665 -17.18 60.12 26.76
CA ALA A 665 -18.53 60.54 26.41
C ALA A 665 -19.51 60.68 27.58
N ILE A 666 -19.09 61.02 28.81
CA ILE A 666 -20.02 61.59 29.83
C ILE A 666 -19.35 62.45 30.92
N GLY A 667 -19.37 63.78 30.74
CA GLY A 667 -19.74 64.72 31.82
C GLY A 667 -18.73 65.80 32.26
N GLY A 668 -18.96 67.07 31.87
CA GLY A 668 -18.20 68.22 32.39
C GLY A 668 -18.75 69.65 32.10
N CYS A 669 -19.99 69.95 32.52
CA CYS A 669 -20.56 71.28 32.83
C CYS A 669 -20.39 72.51 31.88
N GLN A 670 -21.50 72.84 31.20
CA GLN A 670 -22.32 74.07 31.32
C GLN A 670 -21.65 75.46 31.47
N GLY A 671 -21.85 76.30 30.44
CA GLY A 671 -22.58 77.56 30.61
C GLY A 671 -21.97 78.69 31.45
N CYS A 672 -20.73 78.61 31.89
CA CYS A 672 -20.03 79.74 32.53
C CYS A 672 -19.31 80.59 31.47
N GLY A 673 -20.08 81.31 30.67
CA GLY A 673 -19.59 82.42 29.87
C GLY A 673 -19.36 83.65 30.75
N GLY A 674 -18.10 83.91 31.12
CA GLY A 674 -17.63 85.21 31.55
C GLY A 674 -16.67 85.77 30.49
N GLY A 675 -17.18 86.54 29.53
CA GLY A 675 -16.34 87.41 28.69
C GLY A 675 -15.69 88.52 29.54
N PRO A 676 -14.52 89.06 29.14
CA PRO A 676 -14.44 89.97 27.99
C PRO A 676 -13.13 89.85 27.16
N VAL A 677 -12.96 90.77 26.19
CA VAL A 677 -11.77 91.13 25.36
C VAL A 677 -11.37 90.15 24.24
N GLY A 678 -11.31 90.49 22.95
CA GLY A 678 -11.56 91.69 22.16
C GLY A 678 -11.07 91.35 20.73
N GLY A 679 -11.95 91.40 19.73
CA GLY A 679 -11.73 90.94 18.33
C GLY A 679 -10.80 91.83 17.47
N PRO A 680 -10.95 91.91 16.12
CA PRO A 680 -11.95 91.30 15.25
C PRO A 680 -11.39 90.57 13.99
N ALA A 681 -12.34 89.99 13.25
CA ALA A 681 -12.22 89.24 12.01
C ALA A 681 -11.98 90.09 10.74
N GLY A 682 -11.53 89.42 9.66
CA GLY A 682 -11.67 89.84 8.26
C GLY A 682 -10.74 89.05 7.32
N GLY A 683 -11.29 88.20 6.44
CA GLY A 683 -10.58 87.40 5.40
C GLY A 683 -9.98 88.22 4.23
N PRO A 684 -9.87 87.74 2.97
CA PRO A 684 -10.15 86.41 2.37
C PRO A 684 -9.05 85.89 1.39
N ALA A 685 -9.22 84.67 0.81
CA ALA A 685 -8.87 84.19 -0.57
C ALA A 685 -8.64 82.65 -0.56
N ALA A 686 -9.20 81.75 -1.38
CA ALA A 686 -9.70 81.66 -2.77
C ALA A 686 -8.76 80.86 -3.72
N LEU A 687 -9.41 80.14 -4.65
CA LEU A 687 -8.95 79.32 -5.82
C LEU A 687 -8.64 77.82 -5.56
N LEU A 688 -9.27 76.79 -6.16
CA LEU A 688 -9.89 76.49 -7.49
C LEU A 688 -8.92 75.87 -8.53
N ALA A 689 -9.12 74.58 -8.88
CA ALA A 689 -9.25 73.99 -10.23
C ALA A 689 -8.95 72.46 -10.21
N LEU A 690 -9.77 71.49 -10.66
CA LEU A 690 -10.50 71.14 -11.91
C LEU A 690 -9.73 70.21 -12.88
N LEU A 691 -10.42 69.13 -13.30
CA LEU A 691 -10.43 68.37 -14.59
C LEU A 691 -10.08 66.86 -14.47
N LEU A 692 -11.08 65.96 -14.54
CA LEU A 692 -11.64 65.23 -15.72
C LEU A 692 -10.66 64.20 -16.34
N VAL A 693 -11.02 62.93 -16.55
CA VAL A 693 -11.80 62.44 -17.72
C VAL A 693 -12.41 61.03 -17.50
N ARG A 694 -13.65 60.87 -17.97
CA ARG A 694 -14.45 59.64 -18.24
C ARG A 694 -13.89 58.79 -19.39
N ARG A 695 -14.13 57.46 -19.37
CA ARG A 695 -14.98 56.76 -20.38
C ARG A 695 -15.31 55.30 -20.04
N ARG A 696 -16.57 54.94 -20.28
CA ARG A 696 -17.18 53.59 -20.33
C ARG A 696 -17.16 53.04 -21.77
N ARG A 697 -17.35 51.70 -21.87
CA ARG A 697 -17.66 50.81 -23.02
C ARG A 697 -16.44 50.45 -23.87
N SER A 698 -16.21 49.20 -24.25
CA SER A 698 -17.12 48.07 -24.55
C SER A 698 -16.86 46.82 -23.73
#